data_AF-A0A427XDP3-F1
#
_entry.id   AF-A0A427XDP3-F1
#
_cell.length_a   1.000
_cell.length_b   1.000
_cell.length_c   1.000
_cell.angle_alpha   90.00
_cell.angle_beta   90.00
_cell.angle_gamma   90.00
#
_symmetry.space_group_name_H-M   'P 1'
#
loop_
_entity.id
_entity.type
_entity.pdbx_description
1 polymer ?
#
loop_
_entity_poly.entity_id
_entity_poly.type
_entity_poly.pdbx_seq_one_letter_code
_entity_poly.pdbx_strand_id
1 'polypeptide(L)'
;MVFNPVTNPVIGGFNPDPSICRVGSDYFLATSTFEYFPGVPIYHSRDLVNWTVIGHALTRPSQLYMPRVEPSGGIFAPTLRYWKGRFYMATCCVYRRNNRICSESRGFYVHTDDIFDSSKWSDPIWFDALGIDQDLFFDEDDKVYLCTSRHLDVHSLSPDNGAVITGCEIDLETGRSLTTPKVLWQSLHSSLCTEGPHIFKRDGYYYLLVAEGGTHVDHQTRIYRSKSPLGPYDDAPPGINPVIFNGPHPVVQNCGHADIVEDVNGNSWVFFLAVRMQPNGNGPMGRETFMAPLEWNEQGWPVVNKGRPITLDVVDATKLSSLNTYTGWRDSFSGKALDINWYNLRVPVKPHHALKNGQLTLYGNAFTIANTDCPAMLLIKQVALSGTWSTTVDFEPSTCDQEAGAAVYWSCYAYAAILVRKSRHPGAEREVVMRWIDENSDDVKTLEIIQPLSSKGPVNLRIEAKPVSYSFSFQAADDSHAVTIGSVSTAVLDRSGPSDSPYTGAHFGIFAQGTEGVPCSDEGRFTDAVRLPDPTPGSGDFKDIVSRIDQRTAEVERIMRRLLAASNNTVAPSMPFSSCDTFGDREDGVGDGDDMEQTVWELLQHSVGTSLQAMSGLNLHDRTRFQDPITSGLLSESGFDDVCVQFTTLVRRTCPVDELLPDTPLLSHPFLRCAILHFMSFTRSSSAEDVEAQTRLEQLLHANIALLPSANPSPATLIGLLILALCPASGFETRFLRTYAPYGAMAHAASIGHGLGLQDAADRARQESEKDLVEAACFRPMVLQLALFYTLAHQNAWSDMYSSPSFSCGHSIATPFSSILSLGQIRKLRSPLLVHLYYESQLLSHAALVSTAFQRLRTSIMFDVSRLMVLWHQMDKFQASASQWRSEVAEEEFLESKHFLVLNSLFLEFFMCLKLSTDAGTLLPSPLVLHDREPFRMAFAGQMMSMSEALVNHIITSKLDLSLVPSFYLTLTFLPCKALPNAAMIDPSRQAFVDSPTFRRFRGILLGAHPLSAAMVERIDQSRPPSGWRMLFEDQDPQAAPIGVNNSQAQQSSPPKHLPVEPLMDLAHLPPVAADEDLQQWWAFEDVTNAFAQFDDAASGESATHE
;
A
#
# COMPACT_ATOMS: atom_id res chain seq x y z
N MET A 1 30.10 -8.34 14.93
CA MET A 1 28.83 -9.07 15.06
C MET A 1 27.74 -8.10 14.64
N VAL A 2 27.07 -8.38 13.52
CA VAL A 2 25.90 -7.61 13.08
C VAL A 2 24.72 -8.20 13.85
N PHE A 3 24.10 -7.41 14.72
CA PHE A 3 22.86 -7.80 15.39
C PHE A 3 21.70 -7.47 14.44
N ASN A 4 20.95 -8.47 14.01
CA ASN A 4 19.74 -8.24 13.22
C ASN A 4 18.65 -7.65 14.15
N PRO A 5 17.88 -6.64 13.69
CA PRO A 5 16.75 -6.11 14.45
C PRO A 5 15.68 -7.20 14.66
N VAL A 6 15.05 -7.23 15.83
CA VAL A 6 13.89 -8.10 16.13
C VAL A 6 12.69 -7.56 15.37
N THR A 7 11.94 -8.45 14.72
CA THR A 7 10.77 -8.10 13.91
C THR A 7 9.49 -8.52 14.62
N ASN A 8 8.56 -7.59 14.78
CA ASN A 8 7.19 -7.84 15.19
C ASN A 8 6.34 -8.42 14.04
N PRO A 9 5.30 -9.21 14.34
CA PRO A 9 4.95 -9.72 15.67
C PRO A 9 5.95 -10.76 16.18
N VAL A 10 6.20 -10.78 17.49
CA VAL A 10 7.05 -11.80 18.14
C VAL A 10 6.32 -13.15 18.26
N ILE A 11 4.98 -13.14 18.24
CA ILE A 11 4.16 -14.35 18.05
C ILE A 11 3.10 -14.04 16.99
N GLY A 12 3.37 -14.48 15.75
CA GLY A 12 2.50 -14.24 14.60
C GLY A 12 1.23 -15.09 14.59
N GLY A 13 0.23 -14.64 13.84
CA GLY A 13 -1.11 -15.22 13.79
C GLY A 13 -1.95 -14.93 15.01
N PHE A 14 -3.13 -15.55 15.07
CA PHE A 14 -4.14 -15.44 16.13
C PHE A 14 -3.54 -15.69 17.54
N ASN A 15 -2.98 -14.64 18.13
CA ASN A 15 -2.38 -14.58 19.46
C ASN A 15 -2.70 -13.23 20.13
N PRO A 16 -3.99 -12.94 20.36
CA PRO A 16 -4.43 -11.72 21.04
C PRO A 16 -4.21 -11.75 22.56
N ASP A 17 -4.40 -10.58 23.16
CA ASP A 17 -4.51 -10.37 24.60
C ASP A 17 -3.33 -11.01 25.39
N PRO A 18 -2.07 -10.65 25.08
CA PRO A 18 -0.90 -11.30 25.67
C PRO A 18 -0.73 -10.92 27.14
N SER A 19 -0.75 -11.93 28.03
CA SER A 19 -0.34 -11.76 29.42
C SER A 19 0.97 -12.50 29.69
N ILE A 20 1.94 -11.79 30.27
CA ILE A 20 3.31 -12.28 30.45
C ILE A 20 3.70 -12.30 31.92
N CYS A 21 4.45 -13.33 32.31
CA CYS A 21 5.13 -13.35 33.59
C CYS A 21 6.54 -13.92 33.47
N ARG A 22 7.39 -13.61 34.45
CA ARG A 22 8.77 -14.08 34.52
C ARG A 22 8.99 -14.91 35.78
N VAL A 23 9.69 -16.03 35.63
CA VAL A 23 10.16 -16.87 36.73
C VAL A 23 11.66 -17.10 36.57
N GLY A 24 12.48 -16.41 37.38
CA GLY A 24 13.93 -16.50 37.27
C GLY A 24 14.44 -15.96 35.93
N SER A 25 14.89 -16.86 35.04
CA SER A 25 15.39 -16.54 33.68
C SER A 25 14.40 -16.90 32.56
N ASP A 26 13.24 -17.43 32.92
CA ASP A 26 12.27 -17.97 31.98
C ASP A 26 11.03 -17.07 31.95
N TYR A 27 10.52 -16.83 30.75
CA TYR A 27 9.34 -16.00 30.48
C TYR A 27 8.23 -16.89 29.96
N PHE A 28 7.01 -16.66 30.44
CA PHE A 28 5.82 -17.38 30.04
C PHE A 28 4.76 -16.39 29.59
N LEU A 29 4.08 -16.69 28.48
CA LEU A 29 3.05 -15.83 27.91
C LEU A 29 1.81 -16.65 27.58
N ALA A 30 0.63 -16.11 27.91
CA ALA A 30 -0.67 -16.68 27.59
C ALA A 30 -1.44 -15.76 26.64
N THR A 31 -2.24 -16.35 25.73
CA THR A 31 -3.12 -15.61 24.80
C THR A 31 -4.53 -16.19 24.79
N SER A 32 -5.52 -15.37 24.44
CA SER A 32 -6.93 -15.80 24.36
C SER A 32 -7.15 -16.78 23.20
N THR A 33 -8.16 -17.65 23.35
CA THR A 33 -8.45 -18.73 22.38
C THR A 33 -9.89 -18.79 21.92
N PHE A 34 -10.78 -17.99 22.48
CA PHE A 34 -12.17 -17.92 22.06
C PHE A 34 -12.82 -19.30 21.99
N GLU A 35 -13.41 -19.68 20.85
CA GLU A 35 -14.10 -20.94 20.64
C GLU A 35 -13.17 -22.15 20.46
N TYR A 36 -11.85 -21.98 20.46
CA TYR A 36 -10.90 -23.03 20.12
C TYR A 36 -10.48 -23.85 21.35
N PHE A 37 -10.30 -25.16 21.16
CA PHE A 37 -9.92 -26.11 22.22
C PHE A 37 -8.77 -27.03 21.77
N PRO A 38 -7.72 -27.27 22.59
CA PRO A 38 -7.53 -26.79 23.95
C PRO A 38 -7.39 -25.27 24.06
N GLY A 39 -7.75 -24.73 25.23
CA GLY A 39 -7.82 -23.29 25.47
C GLY A 39 -6.61 -22.75 26.21
N VAL A 40 -6.29 -21.49 25.94
CA VAL A 40 -5.16 -20.73 26.48
C VAL A 40 -3.80 -21.42 26.25
N PRO A 41 -3.16 -21.23 25.08
CA PRO A 41 -1.79 -21.71 24.86
C PRO A 41 -0.83 -20.99 25.81
N ILE A 42 0.16 -21.73 26.27
CA ILE A 42 1.26 -21.22 27.09
C ILE A 42 2.53 -21.26 26.24
N TYR A 43 3.08 -20.08 26.02
CA TYR A 43 4.35 -19.88 25.35
C TYR A 43 5.47 -19.77 26.37
N HIS A 44 6.65 -20.30 26.04
CA HIS A 44 7.88 -20.16 26.82
C HIS A 44 8.98 -19.51 25.97
N SER A 45 9.75 -18.63 26.61
CA SER A 45 10.93 -18.00 26.04
C SER A 45 12.00 -17.77 27.11
N ARG A 46 13.25 -17.60 26.68
CA ARG A 46 14.38 -17.15 27.52
C ARG A 46 14.96 -15.81 27.08
N ASP A 47 14.49 -15.30 25.94
CA ASP A 47 15.04 -14.10 25.31
C ASP A 47 13.96 -13.13 24.85
N LEU A 48 12.69 -13.35 25.21
CA LEU A 48 11.52 -12.52 24.86
C LEU A 48 11.16 -12.49 23.36
N VAL A 49 11.95 -13.14 22.52
CA VAL A 49 11.84 -13.09 21.05
C VAL A 49 11.43 -14.44 20.50
N ASN A 50 12.12 -15.50 20.93
CA ASN A 50 11.89 -16.85 20.45
C ASN A 50 10.91 -17.55 21.40
N TRP A 51 9.69 -17.79 20.91
CA TRP A 51 8.60 -18.36 21.69
C TRP A 51 8.24 -19.76 21.19
N THR A 52 8.04 -20.69 22.12
CA THR A 52 7.57 -22.05 21.84
C THR A 52 6.32 -22.35 22.64
N VAL A 53 5.29 -22.92 22.01
CA VAL A 53 4.12 -23.44 22.74
C VAL A 53 4.55 -24.67 23.53
N ILE A 54 4.44 -24.61 24.86
CA ILE A 54 4.79 -25.72 25.77
C ILE A 54 3.58 -26.47 26.30
N GLY A 55 2.39 -25.88 26.18
CA GLY A 55 1.20 -26.34 26.87
C GLY A 55 -0.03 -25.54 26.49
N HIS A 56 -1.16 -26.04 26.95
CA HIS A 56 -2.41 -25.29 27.11
C HIS A 56 -2.88 -25.41 28.56
N ALA A 57 -3.51 -24.37 29.10
CA ALA A 57 -4.03 -24.38 30.46
C ALA A 57 -5.39 -25.09 30.59
N LEU A 58 -6.20 -25.07 29.53
CA LEU A 58 -7.55 -25.64 29.50
C LEU A 58 -7.61 -26.82 28.51
N THR A 59 -7.37 -28.02 29.01
CA THR A 59 -7.25 -29.25 28.19
C THR A 59 -8.30 -30.31 28.52
N ARG A 60 -9.19 -30.05 29.47
CA ARG A 60 -10.20 -31.01 29.92
C ARG A 60 -11.62 -30.43 29.86
N PRO A 61 -12.63 -31.27 29.56
CA PRO A 61 -14.03 -30.87 29.67
C PRO A 61 -14.46 -30.37 31.06
N SER A 62 -13.77 -30.79 32.13
CA SER A 62 -14.03 -30.28 33.50
C SER A 62 -13.61 -28.82 33.67
N GLN A 63 -12.67 -28.34 32.84
CA GLN A 63 -12.18 -26.97 32.86
C GLN A 63 -12.98 -26.07 31.93
N LEU A 64 -13.38 -26.60 30.77
CA LEU A 64 -14.04 -25.84 29.73
C LEU A 64 -15.14 -26.66 29.07
N TYR A 65 -16.32 -26.08 28.97
CA TYR A 65 -17.46 -26.63 28.26
C TYR A 65 -18.05 -25.53 27.40
N MET A 66 -17.99 -25.66 26.07
CA MET A 66 -18.39 -24.64 25.09
C MET A 66 -19.33 -25.19 24.01
N PRO A 67 -20.50 -25.75 24.38
CA PRO A 67 -21.44 -26.25 23.37
C PRO A 67 -21.99 -25.08 22.57
N ARG A 68 -21.84 -25.13 21.25
CA ARG A 68 -22.45 -24.16 20.32
C ARG A 68 -22.15 -22.69 20.61
N VAL A 69 -21.03 -22.41 21.28
CA VAL A 69 -20.56 -21.04 21.47
C VAL A 69 -20.43 -20.38 20.09
N GLU A 70 -20.90 -19.16 19.96
CA GLU A 70 -20.79 -18.39 18.73
C GLU A 70 -19.32 -18.19 18.30
N PRO A 71 -19.05 -17.92 17.01
CA PRO A 71 -17.73 -17.47 16.59
C PRO A 71 -17.25 -16.28 17.43
N SER A 72 -15.98 -16.32 17.83
CA SER A 72 -15.37 -15.31 18.71
C SER A 72 -16.03 -15.15 20.08
N GLY A 73 -16.85 -16.11 20.52
CA GLY A 73 -17.22 -16.30 21.92
C GLY A 73 -16.20 -17.16 22.64
N GLY A 74 -16.50 -17.68 23.83
CA GLY A 74 -15.63 -18.62 24.54
C GLY A 74 -14.56 -17.91 25.37
N ILE A 75 -13.32 -18.37 25.32
CA ILE A 75 -12.24 -17.90 26.20
C ILE A 75 -11.68 -16.54 25.77
N PHE A 76 -12.00 -15.50 26.55
CA PHE A 76 -11.50 -14.14 26.36
C PHE A 76 -10.12 -13.96 27.02
N ALA A 77 -9.63 -12.72 27.12
CA ALA A 77 -8.29 -12.38 27.60
C ALA A 77 -7.89 -13.18 28.86
N PRO A 78 -6.76 -13.93 28.82
CA PRO A 78 -6.22 -14.58 29.98
C PRO A 78 -5.19 -13.68 30.69
N THR A 79 -5.10 -13.83 32.00
CA THR A 79 -3.98 -13.31 32.80
C THR A 79 -3.16 -14.47 33.35
N LEU A 80 -1.85 -14.44 33.13
CA LEU A 80 -0.90 -15.41 33.70
C LEU A 80 -0.03 -14.74 34.78
N ARG A 81 -0.05 -15.29 36.00
CA ARG A 81 0.75 -14.81 37.13
C ARG A 81 1.47 -15.96 37.82
N TYR A 82 2.65 -15.66 38.37
CA TYR A 82 3.40 -16.58 39.20
C TYR A 82 3.52 -16.03 40.62
N TRP A 83 3.10 -16.81 41.60
CA TRP A 83 3.16 -16.43 43.00
C TRP A 83 3.49 -17.63 43.88
N LYS A 84 4.50 -17.49 44.75
CA LYS A 84 4.91 -18.48 45.76
C LYS A 84 5.02 -19.92 45.23
N GLY A 85 5.69 -20.13 44.09
CA GLY A 85 5.93 -21.47 43.55
C GLY A 85 4.86 -21.99 42.59
N ARG A 86 3.80 -21.22 42.33
CA ARG A 86 2.63 -21.65 41.57
C ARG A 86 2.26 -20.65 40.48
N PHE A 87 1.82 -21.17 39.34
CA PHE A 87 1.22 -20.40 38.26
C PHE A 87 -0.30 -20.35 38.41
N TYR A 88 -0.87 -19.18 38.12
CA TYR A 88 -2.30 -18.90 38.10
C TYR A 88 -2.65 -18.34 36.73
N MET A 89 -3.64 -18.95 36.07
CA MET A 89 -4.20 -18.46 34.81
C MET A 89 -5.67 -18.11 35.05
N ALA A 90 -5.99 -16.82 34.99
CA ALA A 90 -7.35 -16.29 35.16
C ALA A 90 -7.94 -15.90 33.80
N THR A 91 -9.24 -16.15 33.59
CA THR A 91 -9.97 -15.78 32.36
C THR A 91 -11.48 -15.93 32.58
N CYS A 92 -12.27 -15.73 31.54
CA CYS A 92 -13.70 -16.03 31.53
C CYS A 92 -14.12 -16.71 30.21
N CYS A 93 -15.25 -17.41 30.26
CA CYS A 93 -15.90 -17.97 29.09
C CYS A 93 -17.14 -17.14 28.76
N VAL A 94 -17.11 -16.44 27.63
CA VAL A 94 -18.16 -15.53 27.18
C VAL A 94 -19.14 -16.26 26.26
N TYR A 95 -20.43 -15.97 26.46
CA TYR A 95 -21.53 -16.40 25.59
C TYR A 95 -22.38 -15.18 25.27
N ARG A 96 -22.76 -15.00 24.00
CA ARG A 96 -23.55 -13.84 23.60
C ARG A 96 -24.99 -13.87 24.12
N ARG A 97 -25.51 -12.65 24.25
CA ARG A 97 -26.71 -12.27 25.00
C ARG A 97 -27.96 -13.05 24.56
N ASN A 98 -28.64 -13.62 25.54
CA ASN A 98 -30.09 -13.82 25.52
C ASN A 98 -30.66 -12.84 26.58
N ASN A 99 -31.78 -12.18 26.30
CA ASN A 99 -32.45 -11.19 27.17
C ASN A 99 -32.82 -11.68 28.59
N ARG A 100 -32.45 -12.90 28.98
CA ARG A 100 -32.65 -13.49 30.32
C ARG A 100 -31.35 -13.92 31.01
N ILE A 101 -30.19 -13.79 30.36
CA ILE A 101 -28.87 -14.12 30.90
C ILE A 101 -28.17 -12.80 31.21
N CYS A 102 -27.54 -12.70 32.39
CA CYS A 102 -26.73 -11.54 32.76
C CYS A 102 -25.69 -11.30 31.64
N SER A 103 -25.58 -10.06 31.18
CA SER A 103 -24.65 -9.70 30.09
C SER A 103 -23.19 -9.77 30.52
N GLU A 104 -22.93 -9.85 31.82
CA GLU A 104 -21.59 -9.97 32.38
C GLU A 104 -21.20 -11.43 32.59
N SER A 105 -20.00 -11.76 32.14
CA SER A 105 -19.42 -13.08 32.36
C SER A 105 -18.99 -13.28 33.81
N ARG A 106 -18.99 -14.53 34.26
CA ARG A 106 -18.30 -14.89 35.50
C ARG A 106 -16.91 -15.39 35.13
N GLY A 107 -15.89 -14.80 35.74
CA GLY A 107 -14.51 -15.24 35.59
C GLY A 107 -14.15 -16.43 36.49
N PHE A 108 -13.04 -17.06 36.18
CA PHE A 108 -12.42 -18.11 36.99
C PHE A 108 -10.91 -18.05 36.85
N TYR A 109 -10.20 -18.83 37.66
CA TYR A 109 -8.82 -19.15 37.41
C TYR A 109 -8.54 -20.65 37.59
N VAL A 110 -7.47 -21.13 36.97
CA VAL A 110 -6.87 -22.44 37.19
C VAL A 110 -5.42 -22.25 37.63
N HIS A 111 -4.84 -23.24 38.29
CA HIS A 111 -3.46 -23.15 38.76
C HIS A 111 -2.66 -24.43 38.53
N THR A 112 -1.34 -24.30 38.48
CA THR A 112 -0.41 -25.44 38.39
C THR A 112 0.93 -25.13 39.06
N ASP A 113 1.56 -26.15 39.64
CA ASP A 113 2.93 -26.08 40.15
C ASP A 113 3.96 -26.52 39.08
N ASP A 114 3.48 -27.06 37.96
CA ASP A 114 4.29 -27.45 36.79
C ASP A 114 3.59 -26.97 35.51
N ILE A 115 4.11 -25.88 34.94
CA ILE A 115 3.55 -25.25 33.73
C ILE A 115 3.86 -26.03 32.45
N PHE A 116 4.81 -26.96 32.48
CA PHE A 116 5.22 -27.77 31.32
C PHE A 116 4.36 -29.04 31.15
N ASP A 117 3.49 -29.36 32.11
CA ASP A 117 2.54 -30.49 32.03
C ASP A 117 1.10 -29.98 32.04
N SER A 118 0.49 -29.90 30.85
CA SER A 118 -0.90 -29.48 30.65
C SER A 118 -1.93 -30.29 31.44
N SER A 119 -1.60 -31.50 31.90
CA SER A 119 -2.52 -32.31 32.71
C SER A 119 -2.60 -31.86 34.18
N LYS A 120 -1.64 -31.04 34.64
CA LYS A 120 -1.51 -30.61 36.05
C LYS A 120 -2.34 -29.39 36.42
N TRP A 121 -2.83 -28.64 35.43
CA TRP A 121 -3.72 -27.51 35.69
C TRP A 121 -4.96 -27.98 36.46
N SER A 122 -5.32 -27.25 37.51
CA SER A 122 -6.49 -27.53 38.35
C SER A 122 -7.80 -27.45 37.56
N ASP A 123 -8.88 -27.90 38.19
CA ASP A 123 -10.22 -27.47 37.75
C ASP A 123 -10.45 -25.99 38.15
N PRO A 124 -11.43 -25.30 37.53
CA PRO A 124 -11.65 -23.88 37.72
C PRO A 124 -12.11 -23.51 39.14
N ILE A 125 -11.52 -22.44 39.69
CA ILE A 125 -12.00 -21.74 40.89
C ILE A 125 -12.66 -20.44 40.42
N TRP A 126 -13.96 -20.30 40.69
CA TRP A 126 -14.78 -19.23 40.13
C TRP A 126 -14.81 -18.00 41.03
N PHE A 127 -14.79 -16.82 40.43
CA PHE A 127 -14.91 -15.56 41.15
C PHE A 127 -16.38 -15.19 41.39
N ASP A 128 -16.64 -14.46 42.48
CA ASP A 128 -17.94 -13.81 42.71
C ASP A 128 -18.12 -12.55 41.87
N ALA A 129 -17.04 -11.79 41.64
CA ALA A 129 -17.05 -10.58 40.83
C ALA A 129 -17.30 -10.91 39.36
N LEU A 130 -18.19 -10.12 38.74
CA LEU A 130 -18.58 -10.26 37.34
C LEU A 130 -17.73 -9.37 36.44
N GLY A 131 -17.62 -9.76 35.18
CA GLY A 131 -16.93 -9.02 34.14
C GLY A 131 -16.08 -9.91 33.25
N ILE A 132 -15.29 -9.26 32.40
CA ILE A 132 -14.24 -9.86 31.56
C ILE A 132 -12.86 -9.41 32.06
N ASP A 133 -11.81 -9.94 31.43
CA ASP A 133 -10.41 -9.55 31.62
C ASP A 133 -9.97 -9.60 33.09
N GLN A 134 -10.05 -10.79 33.67
CA GLN A 134 -9.68 -11.03 35.07
C GLN A 134 -8.16 -10.90 35.24
N ASP A 135 -7.70 -10.05 36.15
CA ASP A 135 -6.31 -9.99 36.59
C ASP A 135 -6.21 -10.20 38.11
N LEU A 136 -5.18 -10.95 38.51
CA LEU A 136 -4.87 -11.26 39.89
C LEU A 136 -3.59 -10.52 40.28
N PHE A 137 -3.73 -9.56 41.20
CA PHE A 137 -2.60 -8.88 41.80
C PHE A 137 -2.31 -9.45 43.18
N PHE A 138 -1.09 -9.97 43.35
CA PHE A 138 -0.57 -10.50 44.62
C PHE A 138 0.30 -9.43 45.27
N ASP A 139 -0.10 -8.95 46.45
CA ASP A 139 0.65 -7.92 47.17
C ASP A 139 1.54 -8.52 48.26
N GLU A 140 2.48 -7.71 48.74
CA GLU A 140 3.46 -8.07 49.76
C GLU A 140 2.85 -8.29 51.15
N ASP A 141 1.59 -7.88 51.35
CA ASP A 141 0.82 -8.09 52.57
C ASP A 141 0.04 -9.43 52.58
N ASP A 142 0.39 -10.32 51.64
CA ASP A 142 -0.24 -11.63 51.41
C ASP A 142 -1.70 -11.58 50.97
N LYS A 143 -2.22 -10.40 50.63
CA LYS A 143 -3.54 -10.26 50.05
C LYS A 143 -3.51 -10.44 48.54
N VAL A 144 -4.65 -10.88 48.01
CA VAL A 144 -4.88 -11.04 46.58
C VAL A 144 -6.04 -10.13 46.18
N TYR A 145 -5.81 -9.33 45.15
CA TYR A 145 -6.80 -8.44 44.59
C TYR A 145 -7.17 -8.92 43.19
N LEU A 146 -8.48 -9.01 42.93
CA LEU A 146 -9.03 -9.27 41.61
C LEU A 146 -9.47 -7.95 41.01
N CYS A 147 -9.01 -7.65 39.78
CA CYS A 147 -9.62 -6.62 38.95
C CYS A 147 -10.28 -7.23 37.70
N THR A 148 -11.33 -6.56 37.23
CA THR A 148 -12.18 -6.98 36.09
C THR A 148 -12.73 -5.76 35.37
N SER A 149 -13.05 -5.90 34.08
CA SER A 149 -13.86 -4.94 33.34
C SER A 149 -15.31 -5.39 33.27
N ARG A 150 -16.25 -4.46 33.48
CA ARG A 150 -17.69 -4.70 33.31
C ARG A 150 -18.41 -3.41 32.93
N HIS A 151 -19.66 -3.51 32.51
CA HIS A 151 -20.49 -2.32 32.36
C HIS A 151 -20.79 -1.67 33.72
N LEU A 152 -20.94 -0.34 33.76
CA LEU A 152 -21.21 0.44 34.97
C LEU A 152 -22.46 -0.08 35.69
N ASP A 153 -23.58 -0.17 34.97
CA ASP A 153 -24.82 -0.81 35.43
C ASP A 153 -24.98 -2.17 34.75
N VAL A 154 -24.77 -3.25 35.50
CA VAL A 154 -24.85 -4.64 34.99
C VAL A 154 -26.28 -5.06 34.57
N HIS A 155 -27.30 -4.24 34.85
CA HIS A 155 -28.68 -4.48 34.46
C HIS A 155 -29.13 -3.63 33.26
N SER A 156 -28.33 -2.65 32.86
CA SER A 156 -28.66 -1.75 31.76
C SER A 156 -28.14 -2.31 30.44
N LEU A 157 -29.04 -2.37 29.46
CA LEU A 157 -28.70 -2.68 28.06
C LEU A 157 -28.48 -1.40 27.23
N SER A 158 -28.43 -0.23 27.87
CA SER A 158 -28.21 1.04 27.16
C SER A 158 -26.85 1.02 26.45
N PRO A 159 -26.76 1.46 25.19
CA PRO A 159 -25.49 1.71 24.52
C PRO A 159 -24.61 2.73 25.26
N ASP A 160 -25.23 3.63 26.04
CA ASP A 160 -24.51 4.65 26.83
C ASP A 160 -23.99 4.10 28.17
N ASN A 161 -24.22 2.82 28.46
CA ASN A 161 -23.75 2.15 29.66
C ASN A 161 -22.23 1.90 29.52
N GLY A 162 -21.43 2.90 29.89
CA GLY A 162 -19.97 2.82 29.77
C GLY A 162 -19.36 1.65 30.56
N ALA A 163 -18.19 1.20 30.13
CA ALA A 163 -17.39 0.20 30.85
C ALA A 163 -16.63 0.84 32.03
N VAL A 164 -16.36 0.04 33.05
CA VAL A 164 -15.57 0.41 34.24
C VAL A 164 -14.64 -0.71 34.65
N ILE A 165 -13.49 -0.34 35.20
CA ILE A 165 -12.62 -1.27 35.90
C ILE A 165 -13.06 -1.36 37.35
N THR A 166 -13.25 -2.57 37.85
CA THR A 166 -13.57 -2.81 39.26
C THR A 166 -12.53 -3.68 39.96
N GLY A 167 -12.39 -3.50 41.27
CA GLY A 167 -11.42 -4.22 42.09
C GLY A 167 -11.97 -4.65 43.45
N CYS A 168 -11.58 -5.83 43.92
CA CYS A 168 -11.89 -6.32 45.26
C CYS A 168 -10.77 -7.23 45.80
N GLU A 169 -10.65 -7.32 47.13
CA GLU A 169 -9.88 -8.38 47.78
C GLU A 169 -10.63 -9.71 47.65
N ILE A 170 -9.90 -10.81 47.39
CA ILE A 170 -10.48 -12.15 47.26
C ILE A 170 -9.78 -13.17 48.18
N ASP A 171 -10.54 -14.19 48.56
CA ASP A 171 -10.00 -15.43 49.11
C ASP A 171 -9.56 -16.31 47.95
N LEU A 172 -8.25 -16.56 47.85
CA LEU A 172 -7.70 -17.31 46.72
C LEU A 172 -8.28 -18.73 46.69
N GLU A 173 -8.26 -19.48 47.79
CA GLU A 173 -8.71 -20.89 47.83
C GLU A 173 -10.14 -21.11 47.32
N THR A 174 -11.03 -20.15 47.56
CA THR A 174 -12.46 -20.28 47.24
C THR A 174 -12.92 -19.40 46.08
N GLY A 175 -12.14 -18.40 45.67
CA GLY A 175 -12.53 -17.37 44.70
C GLY A 175 -13.52 -16.33 45.26
N ARG A 176 -13.85 -16.40 46.55
CA ARG A 176 -14.86 -15.54 47.19
C ARG A 176 -14.37 -14.10 47.33
N SER A 177 -15.20 -13.12 47.00
CA SER A 177 -14.90 -11.72 47.29
C SER A 177 -14.94 -11.45 48.81
N LEU A 178 -13.84 -10.93 49.37
CA LEU A 178 -13.72 -10.53 50.78
C LEU A 178 -14.16 -9.10 51.03
N THR A 179 -14.24 -8.29 49.97
CA THR A 179 -14.71 -6.91 50.00
C THR A 179 -15.68 -6.65 48.86
N THR A 180 -16.57 -5.66 49.01
CA THR A 180 -17.42 -5.19 47.91
C THR A 180 -16.55 -4.65 46.76
N PRO A 181 -16.77 -5.07 45.50
CA PRO A 181 -16.10 -4.50 44.34
C PRO A 181 -16.26 -2.98 44.26
N LYS A 182 -15.14 -2.27 44.13
CA LYS A 182 -15.08 -0.82 43.95
C LYS A 182 -14.74 -0.50 42.51
N VAL A 183 -15.32 0.58 41.98
CA VAL A 183 -14.86 1.14 40.70
C VAL A 183 -13.47 1.75 40.93
N LEU A 184 -12.47 1.21 40.25
CA LEU A 184 -11.09 1.70 40.27
C LEU A 184 -10.88 2.80 39.24
N TRP A 185 -11.49 2.62 38.07
CA TRP A 185 -11.39 3.54 36.95
C TRP A 185 -12.63 3.50 36.07
N GLN A 186 -12.97 4.66 35.50
CA GLN A 186 -13.98 4.83 34.48
C GLN A 186 -13.45 5.84 33.46
N SER A 187 -13.47 5.48 32.17
CA SER A 187 -13.03 6.39 31.11
C SER A 187 -13.84 7.70 31.12
N LEU A 188 -13.20 8.80 30.73
CA LEU A 188 -13.83 10.12 30.64
C LEU A 188 -14.99 10.16 29.64
N HIS A 189 -14.98 9.27 28.64
CA HIS A 189 -16.03 9.10 27.64
C HIS A 189 -16.52 7.66 27.63
N SER A 190 -17.85 7.48 27.65
CA SER A 190 -18.50 6.15 27.67
C SER A 190 -18.18 5.31 26.43
N SER A 191 -17.79 5.92 25.31
CA SER A 191 -17.43 5.25 24.06
C SER A 191 -16.07 4.56 24.08
N LEU A 192 -15.19 4.89 25.04
CA LEU A 192 -13.81 4.38 25.06
C LEU A 192 -13.67 2.95 25.61
N CYS A 193 -14.75 2.28 26.04
CA CYS A 193 -14.76 0.86 26.42
C CYS A 193 -13.52 0.39 27.21
N THR A 194 -13.31 0.88 28.45
CA THR A 194 -12.15 0.47 29.25
C THR A 194 -12.18 -1.00 29.63
N GLU A 195 -11.08 -1.70 29.37
CA GLU A 195 -10.92 -3.15 29.61
C GLU A 195 -9.46 -3.53 29.90
N GLY A 196 -9.13 -4.82 29.90
CA GLY A 196 -7.76 -5.33 30.09
C GLY A 196 -7.01 -4.77 31.31
N PRO A 197 -7.59 -4.76 32.53
CA PRO A 197 -6.92 -4.17 33.68
C PRO A 197 -5.76 -5.04 34.16
N HIS A 198 -4.59 -4.46 34.38
CA HIS A 198 -3.49 -5.10 35.09
C HIS A 198 -2.96 -4.20 36.20
N ILE A 199 -2.87 -4.73 37.42
CA ILE A 199 -2.29 -4.01 38.55
C ILE A 199 -0.88 -4.54 38.82
N PHE A 200 0.09 -3.63 38.96
CA PHE A 200 1.43 -3.95 39.42
C PHE A 200 1.98 -2.87 40.35
N LYS A 201 2.90 -3.25 41.23
CA LYS A 201 3.49 -2.35 42.23
C LYS A 201 4.91 -1.99 41.83
N ARG A 202 5.22 -0.69 41.82
CA ARG A 202 6.56 -0.17 41.52
C ARG A 202 6.81 1.12 42.30
N ASP A 203 8.00 1.25 42.89
CA ASP A 203 8.47 2.48 43.57
C ASP A 203 7.45 3.09 44.56
N GLY A 204 6.75 2.22 45.29
CA GLY A 204 5.76 2.61 46.30
C GLY A 204 4.43 3.14 45.72
N TYR A 205 4.14 2.85 44.45
CA TYR A 205 2.86 3.08 43.79
C TYR A 205 2.29 1.77 43.23
N TYR A 206 0.96 1.70 43.18
CA TYR A 206 0.23 0.70 42.40
C TYR A 206 -0.12 1.33 41.08
N TYR A 207 0.33 0.76 39.98
CA TYR A 207 -0.04 1.15 38.63
C TYR A 207 -1.22 0.31 38.17
N LEU A 208 -2.15 0.93 37.44
CA LEU A 208 -3.25 0.26 36.76
C LEU A 208 -3.08 0.52 35.27
N LEU A 209 -2.74 -0.52 34.53
CA LEU A 209 -2.71 -0.52 33.07
C LEU A 209 -4.09 -0.97 32.56
N VAL A 210 -4.62 -0.32 31.53
CA VAL A 210 -5.91 -0.68 30.92
C VAL A 210 -5.84 -0.53 29.40
N ALA A 211 -6.69 -1.26 28.70
CA ALA A 211 -7.04 -0.97 27.31
C ALA A 211 -8.22 0.01 27.24
N GLU A 212 -8.23 0.88 26.22
CA GLU A 212 -9.36 1.74 25.85
C GLU A 212 -9.47 1.84 24.32
N GLY A 213 -10.55 2.41 23.81
CA GLY A 213 -10.86 2.59 22.38
C GLY A 213 -11.54 1.39 21.71
N GLY A 214 -11.67 0.27 22.42
CA GLY A 214 -12.06 -1.01 21.83
C GLY A 214 -10.97 -1.59 20.93
N THR A 215 -11.01 -2.89 20.65
CA THR A 215 -9.94 -3.62 19.93
C THR A 215 -9.85 -3.35 18.40
N HIS A 216 -10.21 -2.14 17.96
CA HIS A 216 -10.18 -1.68 16.56
C HIS A 216 -9.16 -0.54 16.37
N VAL A 217 -9.32 0.30 15.35
CA VAL A 217 -8.33 1.33 14.99
C VAL A 217 -8.01 2.31 16.12
N ASP A 218 -8.97 2.54 17.02
CA ASP A 218 -8.84 3.42 18.19
C ASP A 218 -8.22 2.74 19.42
N HIS A 219 -7.85 1.46 19.31
CA HIS A 219 -7.31 0.68 20.42
C HIS A 219 -6.02 1.33 20.95
N GLN A 220 -5.97 1.47 22.27
CA GLN A 220 -4.87 2.10 22.98
C GLN A 220 -4.69 1.48 24.36
N THR A 221 -3.47 1.60 24.89
CA THR A 221 -3.18 1.30 26.29
C THR A 221 -3.00 2.58 27.08
N ARG A 222 -3.58 2.63 28.28
CA ARG A 222 -3.44 3.75 29.21
C ARG A 222 -2.99 3.26 30.58
N ILE A 223 -2.34 4.14 31.33
CA ILE A 223 -1.81 3.85 32.65
C ILE A 223 -2.23 4.91 33.67
N TYR A 224 -2.54 4.42 34.88
CA TYR A 224 -2.92 5.22 36.04
C TYR A 224 -2.08 4.78 37.24
N ARG A 225 -2.03 5.56 38.32
CA ARG A 225 -1.37 5.12 39.57
C ARG A 225 -2.09 5.54 40.83
N SER A 226 -1.88 4.78 41.91
CA SER A 226 -2.44 5.03 43.24
C SER A 226 -1.46 4.67 44.35
N LYS A 227 -1.76 5.11 45.58
CA LYS A 227 -1.13 4.65 46.82
C LYS A 227 -1.81 3.42 47.43
N SER A 228 -2.89 2.94 46.82
CA SER A 228 -3.66 1.76 47.27
C SER A 228 -4.03 0.91 46.04
N PRO A 229 -4.01 -0.44 46.14
CA PRO A 229 -4.40 -1.32 45.04
C PRO A 229 -5.89 -1.17 44.69
N LEU A 230 -6.70 -0.62 45.59
CA LEU A 230 -8.13 -0.34 45.38
C LEU A 230 -8.41 1.14 45.13
N GLY A 231 -7.39 1.91 44.72
CA GLY A 231 -7.52 3.31 44.35
C GLY A 231 -7.75 4.27 45.54
N PRO A 232 -8.19 5.52 45.25
CA PRO A 232 -8.47 6.04 43.90
C PRO A 232 -7.21 6.13 43.04
N TYR A 233 -7.34 5.91 41.73
CA TYR A 233 -6.25 6.02 40.77
C TYR A 233 -6.22 7.41 40.15
N ASP A 234 -5.03 8.02 40.13
CA ASP A 234 -4.76 9.30 39.48
C ASP A 234 -4.35 9.07 38.02
N ASP A 235 -4.78 9.98 37.14
CA ASP A 235 -4.34 10.02 35.73
C ASP A 235 -2.85 10.36 35.62
N ALA A 236 -2.25 9.87 34.54
CA ALA A 236 -0.91 10.24 34.19
C ALA A 236 -0.84 11.72 33.74
N PRO A 237 0.30 12.41 33.95
CA PRO A 237 0.50 13.75 33.43
C PRO A 237 0.28 13.83 31.91
N PRO A 238 -0.07 15.00 31.36
CA PRO A 238 -0.20 15.20 29.92
C PRO A 238 1.04 14.70 29.16
N GLY A 239 0.80 13.94 28.08
CA GLY A 239 1.86 13.37 27.24
C GLY A 239 2.32 11.96 27.62
N ILE A 240 1.78 11.35 28.69
CA ILE A 240 2.01 9.93 29.02
C ILE A 240 0.94 9.04 28.41
N ASN A 241 -0.34 9.38 28.61
CA ASN A 241 -1.46 8.61 28.08
C ASN A 241 -1.86 9.14 26.68
N PRO A 242 -2.20 8.24 25.73
CA PRO A 242 -2.01 6.79 25.81
C PRO A 242 -0.53 6.40 25.75
N VAL A 243 -0.16 5.35 26.48
CA VAL A 243 1.21 4.81 26.46
C VAL A 243 1.49 4.00 25.21
N ILE A 244 0.43 3.44 24.58
CA ILE A 244 0.48 2.78 23.27
C ILE A 244 -0.74 3.23 22.49
N PHE A 245 -0.52 3.79 21.30
CA PHE A 245 -1.56 4.09 20.31
C PHE A 245 -0.90 4.22 18.93
N ASN A 246 -1.52 3.61 17.91
CA ASN A 246 -1.02 3.69 16.53
C ASN A 246 -2.03 4.30 15.55
N GLY A 247 -3.29 4.50 15.97
CA GLY A 247 -4.36 5.00 15.11
C GLY A 247 -4.47 4.22 13.79
N PRO A 248 -4.83 4.90 12.67
CA PRO A 248 -4.99 4.30 11.35
C PRO A 248 -3.66 4.09 10.61
N HIS A 249 -2.59 3.72 11.31
CA HIS A 249 -1.28 3.47 10.69
C HIS A 249 -1.40 2.39 9.58
N PRO A 250 -0.73 2.53 8.41
CA PRO A 250 -1.01 1.72 7.21
C PRO A 250 -0.71 0.23 7.36
N VAL A 251 0.21 -0.15 8.24
CA VAL A 251 0.68 -1.56 8.41
C VAL A 251 0.29 -2.16 9.76
N VAL A 252 0.59 -1.49 10.87
CA VAL A 252 0.32 -1.99 12.23
C VAL A 252 -0.81 -1.18 12.87
N GLN A 253 -1.96 -1.80 13.13
CA GLN A 253 -3.11 -1.14 13.77
C GLN A 253 -3.55 -1.87 15.03
N ASN A 254 -4.55 -1.31 15.72
CA ASN A 254 -5.22 -1.91 16.88
C ASN A 254 -4.28 -2.20 18.06
N CYS A 255 -3.25 -1.37 18.27
CA CYS A 255 -2.25 -1.58 19.32
C CYS A 255 -2.81 -1.32 20.73
N GLY A 256 -3.01 -2.36 21.53
CA GLY A 256 -3.53 -2.23 22.88
C GLY A 256 -3.49 -3.53 23.70
N HIS A 257 -4.24 -3.57 24.81
CA HIS A 257 -4.34 -4.75 25.70
C HIS A 257 -2.96 -5.28 26.12
N ALA A 258 -2.20 -4.43 26.81
CA ALA A 258 -0.79 -4.64 27.06
C ALA A 258 -0.48 -5.21 28.44
N ASP A 259 0.64 -5.93 28.58
CA ASP A 259 1.22 -6.38 29.85
C ASP A 259 2.74 -6.10 29.86
N ILE A 260 3.32 -5.87 31.04
CA ILE A 260 4.70 -5.37 31.19
C ILE A 260 5.56 -6.41 31.92
N VAL A 261 6.78 -6.63 31.44
CA VAL A 261 7.77 -7.50 32.08
C VAL A 261 9.14 -6.84 32.17
N GLU A 262 9.88 -7.15 33.23
CA GLU A 262 11.30 -6.80 33.34
C GLU A 262 12.19 -7.99 33.00
N ASP A 263 13.17 -7.79 32.12
CA ASP A 263 14.11 -8.81 31.72
C ASP A 263 15.22 -9.08 32.75
N VAL A 264 16.00 -10.14 32.56
CA VAL A 264 17.08 -10.55 33.46
C VAL A 264 18.15 -9.49 33.71
N ASN A 265 18.23 -8.48 32.84
CA ASN A 265 19.18 -7.37 32.92
C ASN A 265 18.54 -6.09 33.48
N GLY A 266 17.26 -6.13 33.88
CA GLY A 266 16.54 -4.98 34.43
C GLY A 266 15.90 -4.06 33.38
N ASN A 267 15.88 -4.44 32.10
CA ASN A 267 15.17 -3.65 31.09
C ASN A 267 13.68 -3.96 31.10
N SER A 268 12.83 -2.95 30.97
CA SER A 268 11.39 -3.14 30.86
C SER A 268 10.97 -3.31 29.40
N TRP A 269 10.03 -4.23 29.19
CA TRP A 269 9.42 -4.53 27.90
C TRP A 269 7.91 -4.53 28.07
N VAL A 270 7.20 -4.10 27.02
CA VAL A 270 5.75 -4.19 26.96
C VAL A 270 5.35 -5.12 25.83
N PHE A 271 4.43 -6.05 26.14
CA PHE A 271 3.79 -6.95 25.19
C PHE A 271 2.35 -6.49 25.01
N PHE A 272 1.86 -6.47 23.78
CA PHE A 272 0.52 -5.97 23.46
C PHE A 272 0.02 -6.63 22.17
N LEU A 273 -1.28 -6.61 21.95
CA LEU A 273 -1.84 -7.09 20.68
C LEU A 273 -1.78 -5.99 19.61
N ALA A 274 -1.62 -6.39 18.35
CA ALA A 274 -1.83 -5.52 17.20
C ALA A 274 -2.22 -6.35 15.96
N VAL A 275 -2.66 -5.70 14.88
CA VAL A 275 -3.05 -6.32 13.62
C VAL A 275 -2.14 -5.83 12.50
N ARG A 276 -1.65 -6.76 11.66
CA ARG A 276 -0.97 -6.43 10.40
C ARG A 276 -1.99 -6.24 9.27
N MET A 277 -2.33 -4.98 9.00
CA MET A 277 -3.20 -4.59 7.91
C MET A 277 -2.53 -4.79 6.55
N GLN A 278 -3.30 -5.27 5.59
CA GLN A 278 -2.91 -5.47 4.20
C GLN A 278 -3.48 -4.34 3.32
N PRO A 279 -2.94 -4.11 2.10
CA PRO A 279 -3.37 -2.99 1.25
C PRO A 279 -4.86 -2.98 0.87
N ASN A 280 -5.54 -4.13 0.92
CA ASN A 280 -6.98 -4.25 0.72
C ASN A 280 -7.80 -3.93 1.99
N GLY A 281 -7.16 -3.45 3.05
CA GLY A 281 -7.81 -3.04 4.30
C GLY A 281 -8.15 -4.20 5.25
N ASN A 282 -7.60 -5.40 5.05
CA ASN A 282 -7.87 -6.54 5.92
C ASN A 282 -6.65 -7.05 6.70
N GLY A 283 -6.92 -7.76 7.79
CA GLY A 283 -5.92 -8.36 8.66
C GLY A 283 -6.15 -9.87 8.79
N PRO A 284 -5.81 -10.68 7.77
CA PRO A 284 -6.17 -12.10 7.73
C PRO A 284 -5.53 -12.93 8.85
N MET A 285 -4.48 -12.41 9.47
CA MET A 285 -3.81 -13.05 10.61
C MET A 285 -4.60 -12.90 11.92
N GLY A 286 -5.56 -11.99 11.98
CA GLY A 286 -6.18 -11.57 13.22
C GLY A 286 -5.25 -10.71 14.08
N ARG A 287 -5.53 -10.71 15.38
CA ARG A 287 -4.74 -10.01 16.40
C ARG A 287 -3.55 -10.87 16.81
N GLU A 288 -2.35 -10.31 16.73
CA GLU A 288 -1.06 -10.98 16.94
C GLU A 288 -0.32 -10.35 18.14
N THR A 289 0.67 -11.04 18.72
CA THR A 289 1.43 -10.50 19.86
C THR A 289 2.65 -9.71 19.38
N PHE A 290 2.68 -8.44 19.73
CA PHE A 290 3.76 -7.50 19.49
C PHE A 290 4.52 -7.20 20.79
N MET A 291 5.75 -6.71 20.65
CA MET A 291 6.52 -6.17 21.77
C MET A 291 7.17 -4.83 21.44
N ALA A 292 7.45 -4.03 22.46
CA ALA A 292 8.25 -2.82 22.35
C ALA A 292 9.10 -2.59 23.62
N PRO A 293 10.25 -1.89 23.50
CA PRO A 293 11.00 -1.45 24.67
C PRO A 293 10.20 -0.40 25.44
N LEU A 294 10.30 -0.45 26.77
CA LEU A 294 9.67 0.48 27.69
C LEU A 294 10.74 1.11 28.59
N GLU A 295 10.72 2.44 28.67
CA GLU A 295 11.60 3.21 29.55
C GLU A 295 10.76 3.91 30.63
N TRP A 296 11.24 3.94 31.87
CA TRP A 296 10.60 4.70 32.94
C TRP A 296 11.25 6.08 33.04
N ASN A 297 10.46 7.14 32.90
CA ASN A 297 10.96 8.50 33.03
C ASN A 297 11.27 8.87 34.50
N GLU A 298 11.90 10.02 34.72
CA GLU A 298 12.28 10.49 36.06
C GLU A 298 11.11 10.67 37.04
N GLN A 299 9.88 10.80 36.53
CA GLN A 299 8.65 10.94 37.31
C GLN A 299 7.98 9.59 37.62
N GLY A 300 8.58 8.49 37.17
CA GLY A 300 8.07 7.13 37.34
C GLY A 300 6.93 6.80 36.40
N TRP A 301 6.90 7.33 35.17
CA TRP A 301 5.90 6.96 34.16
C TRP A 301 6.55 6.25 32.96
N PRO A 302 5.88 5.25 32.37
CA PRO A 302 6.43 4.51 31.25
C PRO A 302 6.37 5.34 29.95
N VAL A 303 7.36 5.16 29.10
CA VAL A 303 7.45 5.68 27.74
C VAL A 303 7.78 4.51 26.82
N VAL A 304 6.83 4.10 26.00
CA VAL A 304 6.98 2.96 25.08
C VAL A 304 7.61 3.44 23.78
N ASN A 305 8.58 2.69 23.26
CA ASN A 305 9.26 2.94 21.98
C ASN A 305 9.75 4.40 21.80
N LYS A 306 10.12 5.06 22.89
CA LYS A 306 10.54 6.47 22.91
C LYS A 306 9.46 7.44 22.36
N GLY A 307 8.18 7.07 22.50
CA GLY A 307 7.03 7.84 22.02
C GLY A 307 6.78 7.76 20.51
N ARG A 308 7.47 6.88 19.79
CA ARG A 308 7.31 6.71 18.34
C ARG A 308 6.25 5.64 18.01
N PRO A 309 5.59 5.73 16.85
CA PRO A 309 4.68 4.70 16.37
C PRO A 309 5.31 3.30 16.40
N ILE A 310 4.48 2.30 16.68
CA ILE A 310 4.87 0.90 16.61
C ILE A 310 4.97 0.50 15.14
N THR A 311 6.09 -0.09 14.76
CA THR A 311 6.33 -0.64 13.41
C THR A 311 6.67 -2.12 13.52
N LEU A 312 6.89 -2.76 12.37
CA LEU A 312 7.36 -4.14 12.33
C LEU A 312 8.80 -4.26 12.87
N ASP A 313 9.62 -3.20 12.85
CA ASP A 313 10.98 -3.24 13.39
C ASP A 313 11.02 -2.80 14.85
N VAL A 314 11.65 -3.61 15.71
CA VAL A 314 11.93 -3.24 17.09
C VAL A 314 13.31 -2.58 17.16
N VAL A 315 13.32 -1.27 17.43
CA VAL A 315 14.48 -0.38 17.27
C VAL A 315 15.63 -0.64 18.28
N ASP A 316 15.48 -1.55 19.25
CA ASP A 316 16.51 -1.79 20.28
C ASP A 316 16.77 -3.28 20.59
N ALA A 317 16.92 -4.08 19.52
CA ALA A 317 17.32 -5.50 19.60
C ALA A 317 18.75 -5.74 20.12
N THR A 318 19.53 -4.68 20.37
CA THR A 318 20.92 -4.78 20.83
C THR A 318 21.08 -5.52 22.17
N LYS A 319 19.97 -5.65 22.92
CA LYS A 319 19.89 -6.30 24.23
C LYS A 319 19.40 -7.75 24.17
N LEU A 320 19.02 -8.26 22.99
CA LEU A 320 18.37 -9.57 22.83
C LEU A 320 19.23 -10.51 21.97
N SER A 321 19.25 -11.79 22.31
CA SER A 321 19.99 -12.82 21.57
C SER A 321 19.33 -13.19 20.24
N SER A 322 20.11 -13.82 19.36
CA SER A 322 19.79 -14.21 17.98
C SER A 322 18.33 -14.62 17.69
N LEU A 323 17.79 -14.11 16.58
CA LEU A 323 16.51 -14.51 15.98
C LEU A 323 16.55 -15.93 15.41
N ASN A 324 15.55 -16.76 15.72
CA ASN A 324 15.24 -17.93 14.90
C ASN A 324 14.35 -17.50 13.73
N THR A 325 14.78 -17.81 12.51
CA THR A 325 13.91 -17.78 11.33
C THR A 325 12.91 -18.93 11.42
N TYR A 326 11.62 -18.65 11.18
CA TYR A 326 10.60 -19.69 11.07
C TYR A 326 10.98 -20.68 9.94
N THR A 327 11.22 -21.95 10.28
CA THR A 327 11.71 -22.99 9.36
C THR A 327 10.61 -23.87 8.78
N GLY A 328 9.34 -23.61 9.13
CA GLY A 328 8.21 -24.45 8.78
C GLY A 328 7.72 -25.31 9.95
N TRP A 329 6.64 -26.03 9.71
CA TRP A 329 6.05 -27.00 10.64
C TRP A 329 5.56 -28.22 9.85
N ARG A 330 5.70 -29.41 10.42
CA ARG A 330 5.22 -30.66 9.82
C ARG A 330 4.76 -31.62 10.91
N ASP A 331 3.56 -32.17 10.73
CA ASP A 331 3.09 -33.34 11.46
C ASP A 331 2.94 -34.52 10.48
N SER A 332 3.64 -35.61 10.77
CA SER A 332 3.60 -36.87 9.99
C SER A 332 2.63 -37.89 10.57
N PHE A 333 1.94 -37.53 11.65
CA PHE A 333 0.97 -38.40 12.36
C PHE A 333 1.57 -39.74 12.85
N SER A 334 2.90 -39.80 12.97
CA SER A 334 3.65 -40.97 13.47
C SER A 334 3.77 -41.01 14.99
N GLY A 335 3.42 -39.91 15.67
CA GLY A 335 3.40 -39.79 17.12
C GLY A 335 2.29 -40.58 17.80
N LYS A 336 2.34 -40.64 19.14
CA LYS A 336 1.28 -41.26 19.96
C LYS A 336 0.09 -40.32 20.20
N ALA A 337 0.29 -39.02 19.99
CA ALA A 337 -0.70 -37.96 20.13
C ALA A 337 -0.47 -36.94 19.01
N LEU A 338 -1.48 -36.11 18.75
CA LEU A 338 -1.37 -34.97 17.84
C LEU A 338 -0.33 -33.98 18.37
N ASP A 339 0.31 -33.26 17.45
CA ASP A 339 1.15 -32.12 17.80
C ASP A 339 0.37 -31.06 18.63
N ILE A 340 1.05 -30.39 19.54
CA ILE A 340 0.44 -29.45 20.50
C ILE A 340 -0.21 -28.22 19.85
N ASN A 341 0.12 -27.95 18.58
CA ASN A 341 -0.40 -26.82 17.82
C ASN A 341 -1.76 -27.10 17.15
N TRP A 342 -2.30 -28.31 17.30
CA TRP A 342 -3.64 -28.65 16.80
C TRP A 342 -4.74 -28.19 17.76
N TYR A 343 -5.76 -27.55 17.20
CA TYR A 343 -6.97 -27.10 17.87
C TYR A 343 -8.20 -27.78 17.24
N ASN A 344 -9.24 -27.92 18.05
CA ASN A 344 -10.59 -28.27 17.65
C ASN A 344 -11.43 -26.98 17.67
N LEU A 345 -12.47 -26.93 16.84
CA LEU A 345 -13.56 -25.99 17.08
C LEU A 345 -14.39 -26.50 18.25
N ARG A 346 -14.40 -25.71 19.33
CA ARG A 346 -15.12 -25.99 20.57
C ARG A 346 -14.61 -27.25 21.25
N VAL A 347 -15.20 -27.59 22.39
CA VAL A 347 -14.83 -28.77 23.16
C VAL A 347 -15.46 -30.01 22.51
N PRO A 348 -14.68 -30.98 22.00
CA PRO A 348 -15.25 -32.18 21.39
C PRO A 348 -16.06 -32.99 22.40
N VAL A 349 -17.32 -33.29 22.07
CA VAL A 349 -18.21 -34.10 22.92
C VAL A 349 -17.75 -35.57 22.99
N LYS A 350 -17.08 -36.03 21.94
CA LYS A 350 -16.44 -37.34 21.83
C LYS A 350 -15.19 -37.23 20.95
N PRO A 351 -14.24 -38.16 21.06
CA PRO A 351 -13.15 -38.27 20.11
C PRO A 351 -13.70 -38.42 18.68
N HIS A 352 -13.16 -37.65 17.74
CA HIS A 352 -13.50 -37.73 16.31
C HIS A 352 -12.27 -37.99 15.44
N HIS A 353 -11.14 -38.36 16.04
CA HIS A 353 -9.93 -38.71 15.33
C HIS A 353 -9.22 -39.91 15.97
N ALA A 354 -8.37 -40.58 15.18
CA ALA A 354 -7.46 -41.63 15.63
C ALA A 354 -6.13 -41.56 14.88
N LEU A 355 -5.03 -41.89 15.57
CA LEU A 355 -3.70 -42.03 14.97
C LEU A 355 -3.34 -43.51 14.86
N LYS A 356 -3.02 -43.98 13.65
CA LYS A 356 -2.63 -45.37 13.40
C LYS A 356 -1.65 -45.46 12.24
N ASN A 357 -0.52 -46.14 12.46
CA ASN A 357 0.48 -46.45 11.42
C ASN A 357 0.99 -45.22 10.62
N GLY A 358 1.18 -44.07 11.26
CA GLY A 358 1.64 -42.85 10.56
C GLY A 358 0.52 -42.16 9.76
N GLN A 359 -0.73 -42.33 10.19
CA GLN A 359 -1.89 -41.77 9.53
C GLN A 359 -2.90 -41.29 10.57
N LEU A 360 -3.45 -40.11 10.32
CA LEU A 360 -4.58 -39.54 11.04
C LEU A 360 -5.88 -39.93 10.33
N THR A 361 -6.81 -40.53 11.05
CA THR A 361 -8.17 -40.79 10.58
C THR A 361 -9.12 -39.80 11.23
N LEU A 362 -9.90 -39.05 10.45
CA LEU A 362 -11.02 -38.23 10.92
C LEU A 362 -12.35 -38.96 10.68
N TYR A 363 -13.17 -39.04 11.73
CA TYR A 363 -14.51 -39.62 11.69
C TYR A 363 -15.55 -38.51 11.51
N GLY A 364 -15.93 -38.24 10.26
CA GLY A 364 -16.84 -37.15 9.93
C GLY A 364 -18.22 -37.34 10.56
N ASN A 365 -18.75 -36.26 11.14
CA ASN A 365 -20.08 -36.26 11.75
C ASN A 365 -21.09 -35.52 10.85
N ALA A 366 -22.32 -35.33 11.32
CA ALA A 366 -23.39 -34.68 10.56
C ALA A 366 -23.30 -33.13 10.56
N PHE A 367 -22.32 -32.57 11.29
CA PHE A 367 -22.06 -31.14 11.31
C PHE A 367 -20.92 -30.81 10.36
N THR A 368 -21.16 -29.80 9.53
CA THR A 368 -20.17 -29.30 8.59
C THR A 368 -19.36 -28.17 9.22
N ILE A 369 -18.28 -27.78 8.54
CA ILE A 369 -17.50 -26.58 8.90
C ILE A 369 -18.33 -25.28 8.86
N ALA A 370 -19.51 -25.29 8.24
CA ALA A 370 -20.45 -24.17 8.22
C ALA A 370 -21.42 -24.16 9.42
N ASN A 371 -21.28 -25.08 10.37
CA ASN A 371 -22.13 -25.13 11.56
C ASN A 371 -21.44 -24.59 12.81
N THR A 372 -22.24 -24.02 13.71
CA THR A 372 -21.78 -23.55 15.02
C THR A 372 -21.64 -24.67 16.06
N ASP A 373 -21.77 -25.94 15.69
CA ASP A 373 -21.49 -27.08 16.58
C ASP A 373 -19.99 -27.48 16.50
N CYS A 374 -19.62 -28.68 16.95
CA CYS A 374 -18.27 -29.23 16.85
C CYS A 374 -18.15 -30.15 15.60
N PRO A 375 -17.72 -29.62 14.43
CA PRO A 375 -17.41 -30.46 13.27
C PRO A 375 -16.18 -31.34 13.55
N ALA A 376 -16.03 -32.43 12.79
CA ALA A 376 -14.79 -33.22 12.83
C ALA A 376 -13.69 -32.50 12.04
N MET A 377 -13.08 -31.53 12.71
CA MET A 377 -12.11 -30.60 12.13
C MET A 377 -10.95 -30.36 13.11
N LEU A 378 -9.73 -30.41 12.58
CA LEU A 378 -8.53 -30.01 13.29
C LEU A 378 -7.92 -28.80 12.60
N LEU A 379 -7.51 -27.82 13.40
CA LEU A 379 -7.06 -26.50 12.96
C LEU A 379 -5.67 -26.19 13.50
N ILE A 380 -4.88 -25.49 12.72
CA ILE A 380 -3.61 -24.90 13.13
C ILE A 380 -3.62 -23.43 12.72
N LYS A 381 -3.18 -22.55 13.62
CA LYS A 381 -3.11 -21.10 13.36
C LYS A 381 -2.29 -20.84 12.08
N GLN A 382 -2.73 -19.95 11.21
CA GLN A 382 -1.81 -19.35 10.24
C GLN A 382 -0.88 -18.42 11.00
N VAL A 383 0.44 -18.49 10.78
CA VAL A 383 1.44 -17.69 11.55
C VAL A 383 2.27 -16.75 10.67
N ALA A 384 2.07 -16.81 9.36
CA ALA A 384 2.72 -15.94 8.38
C ALA A 384 1.73 -15.55 7.27
N LEU A 385 1.90 -14.34 6.71
CA LEU A 385 1.08 -13.82 5.60
C LEU A 385 1.29 -14.62 4.32
N SER A 386 2.52 -15.09 4.09
CA SER A 386 2.89 -15.91 2.93
C SER A 386 3.36 -17.29 3.35
N GLY A 387 2.95 -18.30 2.60
CA GLY A 387 3.44 -19.66 2.79
C GLY A 387 2.58 -20.70 2.10
N THR A 388 2.99 -21.95 2.25
CA THR A 388 2.25 -23.09 1.72
C THR A 388 1.80 -23.98 2.87
N TRP A 389 0.51 -24.27 2.89
CA TRP A 389 -0.04 -25.36 3.67
C TRP A 389 -0.44 -26.52 2.75
N SER A 390 -0.12 -27.75 3.11
CA SER A 390 -0.53 -28.93 2.35
C SER A 390 -0.81 -30.14 3.23
N THR A 391 -1.67 -31.02 2.72
CA THR A 391 -1.97 -32.32 3.32
C THR A 391 -2.26 -33.34 2.24
N THR A 392 -2.14 -34.63 2.54
CA THR A 392 -2.56 -35.71 1.63
C THR A 392 -3.73 -36.44 2.23
N VAL A 393 -4.85 -36.51 1.51
CA VAL A 393 -6.08 -37.19 1.92
C VAL A 393 -6.33 -38.43 1.06
N ASP A 394 -6.54 -39.57 1.70
CA ASP A 394 -7.04 -40.81 1.13
C ASP A 394 -8.51 -40.97 1.55
N PHE A 395 -9.42 -40.69 0.61
CA PHE A 395 -10.85 -40.67 0.87
C PHE A 395 -11.62 -41.18 -0.36
N GLU A 396 -12.36 -42.28 -0.15
CA GLU A 396 -13.15 -42.97 -1.17
C GLU A 396 -14.64 -42.95 -0.77
N PRO A 397 -15.33 -41.81 -0.95
CA PRO A 397 -16.70 -41.63 -0.47
C PRO A 397 -17.70 -42.51 -1.22
N SER A 398 -18.58 -43.17 -0.45
CA SER A 398 -19.65 -44.03 -0.95
C SER A 398 -20.86 -43.24 -1.48
N THR A 399 -21.08 -42.01 -0.99
CA THR A 399 -22.15 -41.09 -1.41
C THR A 399 -21.62 -39.70 -1.73
N CYS A 400 -22.38 -38.89 -2.47
CA CYS A 400 -22.03 -37.50 -2.80
C CYS A 400 -22.23 -36.50 -1.65
N ASP A 401 -22.71 -37.00 -0.51
CA ASP A 401 -22.99 -36.23 0.70
C ASP A 401 -21.88 -36.42 1.75
N GLN A 402 -20.73 -36.95 1.34
CA GLN A 402 -19.59 -37.23 2.20
C GLN A 402 -18.35 -36.54 1.64
N GLU A 403 -17.67 -35.78 2.48
CA GLU A 403 -16.60 -34.87 2.08
C GLU A 403 -15.44 -34.95 3.07
N ALA A 404 -14.21 -34.92 2.55
CA ALA A 404 -13.00 -34.76 3.36
C ALA A 404 -12.01 -33.86 2.63
N GLY A 405 -11.33 -32.99 3.37
CA GLY A 405 -10.47 -31.99 2.73
C GLY A 405 -9.77 -31.07 3.69
N ALA A 406 -9.44 -29.90 3.15
CA ALA A 406 -8.65 -28.86 3.76
C ALA A 406 -9.35 -27.50 3.65
N ALA A 407 -9.11 -26.61 4.61
CA ALA A 407 -9.66 -25.26 4.60
C ALA A 407 -8.67 -24.21 5.10
N VAL A 408 -8.80 -22.99 4.59
CA VAL A 408 -8.49 -21.78 5.35
C VAL A 408 -9.80 -21.33 6.01
N TYR A 409 -9.78 -21.20 7.33
CA TYR A 409 -10.98 -21.05 8.15
C TYR A 409 -10.80 -19.92 9.16
N TRP A 410 -11.78 -19.03 9.24
CA TRP A 410 -11.90 -18.03 10.29
C TRP A 410 -13.14 -18.31 11.15
N SER A 411 -14.29 -18.47 10.49
CA SER A 411 -15.55 -18.84 11.14
C SER A 411 -16.46 -19.61 10.17
N CYS A 412 -17.61 -20.09 10.66
CA CYS A 412 -18.63 -20.69 9.81
C CYS A 412 -19.24 -19.73 8.78
N TYR A 413 -18.93 -18.42 8.88
CA TYR A 413 -19.33 -17.38 7.94
C TYR A 413 -18.19 -16.95 7.00
N ALA A 414 -16.96 -17.38 7.27
CA ALA A 414 -15.75 -16.85 6.66
C ALA A 414 -14.72 -17.98 6.49
N TYR A 415 -14.78 -18.68 5.35
CA TYR A 415 -13.85 -19.76 5.01
C TYR A 415 -13.76 -20.02 3.50
N ALA A 416 -12.67 -20.67 3.10
CA ALA A 416 -12.50 -21.28 1.79
C ALA A 416 -11.83 -22.66 1.94
N ALA A 417 -12.25 -23.64 1.15
CA ALA A 417 -11.90 -25.04 1.30
C ALA A 417 -11.62 -25.71 -0.04
N ILE A 418 -10.76 -26.73 -0.02
CA ILE A 418 -10.55 -27.69 -1.10
C ILE A 418 -10.80 -29.10 -0.55
N LEU A 419 -11.67 -29.87 -1.19
CA LEU A 419 -12.14 -31.15 -0.66
C LEU A 419 -12.35 -32.19 -1.75
N VAL A 420 -12.43 -33.46 -1.34
CA VAL A 420 -12.78 -34.61 -2.17
C VAL A 420 -14.18 -35.08 -1.81
N ARG A 421 -15.01 -35.34 -2.82
CA ARG A 421 -16.31 -36.03 -2.67
C ARG A 421 -16.59 -36.98 -3.83
N LYS A 422 -17.65 -37.79 -3.70
CA LYS A 422 -18.14 -38.63 -4.81
C LYS A 422 -18.80 -37.74 -5.86
N SER A 423 -18.56 -37.99 -7.14
CA SER A 423 -19.10 -37.10 -8.17
C SER A 423 -20.62 -37.16 -8.23
N ARG A 424 -21.22 -35.97 -8.40
CA ARG A 424 -22.68 -35.81 -8.63
C ARG A 424 -23.04 -35.95 -10.11
N HIS A 425 -22.04 -35.99 -11.00
CA HIS A 425 -22.24 -36.01 -12.45
C HIS A 425 -21.96 -37.40 -13.05
N PRO A 426 -22.69 -37.82 -14.09
CA PRO A 426 -22.40 -39.06 -14.80
C PRO A 426 -21.03 -38.98 -15.50
N GLY A 427 -20.12 -39.92 -15.22
CA GLY A 427 -18.85 -40.06 -15.94
C GLY A 427 -17.57 -39.93 -15.10
N ALA A 428 -17.66 -39.53 -13.83
CA ALA A 428 -16.55 -39.56 -12.87
C ALA A 428 -16.97 -40.26 -11.58
N GLU A 429 -16.07 -41.01 -10.93
CA GLU A 429 -16.37 -41.65 -9.64
C GLU A 429 -16.15 -40.68 -8.47
N ARG A 430 -15.18 -39.76 -8.58
CA ARG A 430 -14.81 -38.76 -7.57
C ARG A 430 -14.59 -37.40 -8.21
N GLU A 431 -14.64 -36.35 -7.39
CA GLU A 431 -14.33 -34.99 -7.79
C GLU A 431 -13.58 -34.24 -6.67
N VAL A 432 -12.72 -33.31 -7.07
CA VAL A 432 -12.16 -32.27 -6.19
C VAL A 432 -13.03 -31.03 -6.31
N VAL A 433 -13.37 -30.43 -5.18
CA VAL A 433 -14.20 -29.24 -5.10
C VAL A 433 -13.44 -28.16 -4.35
N MET A 434 -13.33 -26.99 -4.96
CA MET A 434 -12.99 -25.77 -4.24
C MET A 434 -14.30 -25.08 -3.86
N ARG A 435 -14.50 -24.81 -2.57
CA ARG A 435 -15.71 -24.17 -2.02
C ARG A 435 -15.34 -22.96 -1.18
N TRP A 436 -16.00 -21.83 -1.38
CA TRP A 436 -15.76 -20.63 -0.56
C TRP A 436 -17.04 -19.82 -0.36
N ILE A 437 -17.03 -18.91 0.61
CA ILE A 437 -18.15 -18.01 0.87
C ILE A 437 -18.24 -16.94 -0.22
N ASP A 438 -19.44 -16.69 -0.74
CA ASP A 438 -19.68 -15.58 -1.67
C ASP A 438 -19.60 -14.24 -0.94
N GLU A 439 -18.56 -13.47 -1.24
CA GLU A 439 -18.32 -12.13 -0.70
C GLU A 439 -19.36 -11.11 -1.18
N ASN A 440 -20.03 -11.37 -2.31
CA ASN A 440 -20.98 -10.43 -2.93
C ASN A 440 -22.44 -10.67 -2.52
N SER A 441 -22.72 -11.67 -1.68
CA SER A 441 -24.08 -12.00 -1.27
C SER A 441 -24.37 -11.58 0.16
N ASP A 442 -25.47 -10.84 0.36
CA ASP A 442 -26.00 -10.52 1.70
C ASP A 442 -26.35 -11.78 2.52
N ASP A 443 -26.73 -12.87 1.84
CA ASP A 443 -26.95 -14.19 2.44
C ASP A 443 -25.65 -15.00 2.52
N VAL A 444 -25.53 -15.87 3.53
CA VAL A 444 -24.41 -16.80 3.63
C VAL A 444 -24.57 -17.88 2.57
N LYS A 445 -23.92 -17.69 1.43
CA LYS A 445 -23.90 -18.62 0.29
C LYS A 445 -22.48 -19.08 0.01
N THR A 446 -22.37 -20.29 -0.51
CA THR A 446 -21.09 -20.85 -0.95
C THR A 446 -21.07 -20.99 -2.46
N LEU A 447 -19.93 -20.67 -3.08
CA LEU A 447 -19.63 -20.95 -4.47
C LEU A 447 -18.75 -22.21 -4.55
N GLU A 448 -18.83 -22.92 -5.68
CA GLU A 448 -18.03 -24.13 -5.93
C GLU A 448 -17.39 -24.12 -7.33
N ILE A 449 -16.14 -24.58 -7.42
CA ILE A 449 -15.50 -25.03 -8.66
C ILE A 449 -15.25 -26.52 -8.52
N ILE A 450 -15.65 -27.30 -9.52
CA ILE A 450 -15.60 -28.77 -9.50
C ILE A 450 -14.63 -29.26 -10.58
N GLN A 451 -13.69 -30.12 -10.18
CA GLN A 451 -12.76 -30.80 -11.07
C GLN A 451 -12.95 -32.33 -10.95
N PRO A 452 -13.42 -33.01 -12.01
CA PRO A 452 -13.53 -34.47 -12.01
C PRO A 452 -12.18 -35.16 -11.80
N LEU A 453 -12.18 -36.26 -11.03
CA LEU A 453 -11.04 -37.15 -10.85
C LEU A 453 -11.24 -38.46 -11.62
N SER A 454 -10.25 -38.82 -12.44
CA SER A 454 -10.22 -40.06 -13.23
C SER A 454 -9.57 -41.22 -12.48
N SER A 455 -8.80 -40.95 -11.41
CA SER A 455 -8.03 -41.93 -10.64
C SER A 455 -8.60 -42.16 -9.24
N LYS A 456 -8.28 -43.33 -8.68
CA LYS A 456 -8.54 -43.68 -7.26
C LYS A 456 -7.30 -43.39 -6.41
N GLY A 457 -7.50 -43.34 -5.10
CA GLY A 457 -6.43 -43.23 -4.12
C GLY A 457 -6.16 -41.81 -3.61
N PRO A 458 -4.99 -41.60 -2.99
CA PRO A 458 -4.68 -40.36 -2.28
C PRO A 458 -4.62 -39.12 -3.18
N VAL A 459 -5.01 -37.98 -2.62
CA VAL A 459 -4.92 -36.67 -3.25
C VAL A 459 -4.16 -35.73 -2.33
N ASN A 460 -3.08 -35.13 -2.83
CA ASN A 460 -2.41 -34.03 -2.13
C ASN A 460 -3.21 -32.75 -2.36
N LEU A 461 -3.60 -32.07 -1.28
CA LEU A 461 -4.32 -30.81 -1.27
C LEU A 461 -3.37 -29.72 -0.78
N ARG A 462 -3.35 -28.59 -1.47
CA ARG A 462 -2.43 -27.48 -1.19
C ARG A 462 -3.18 -26.15 -1.20
N ILE A 463 -2.91 -25.34 -0.17
CA ILE A 463 -3.36 -23.96 -0.01
C ILE A 463 -2.10 -23.09 0.04
N GLU A 464 -1.92 -22.22 -0.94
CA GLU A 464 -0.88 -21.21 -0.96
C GLU A 464 -1.47 -19.89 -0.45
N ALA A 465 -0.92 -19.37 0.63
CA ALA A 465 -1.28 -18.08 1.20
C ALA A 465 -0.34 -17.00 0.69
N LYS A 466 -0.92 -15.87 0.31
CA LYS A 466 -0.25 -14.61 -0.04
C LYS A 466 -0.88 -13.48 0.77
N PRO A 467 -0.25 -12.29 0.86
CA PRO A 467 -0.74 -11.19 1.68
C PRO A 467 -2.23 -10.84 1.43
N VAL A 468 -2.70 -10.94 0.19
CA VAL A 468 -4.07 -10.55 -0.21
C VAL A 468 -4.88 -11.67 -0.87
N SER A 469 -4.37 -12.91 -0.94
CA SER A 469 -5.08 -14.02 -1.59
C SER A 469 -4.68 -15.41 -1.11
N TYR A 470 -5.56 -16.38 -1.35
CA TYR A 470 -5.28 -17.81 -1.23
C TYR A 470 -5.47 -18.51 -2.57
N SER A 471 -4.54 -19.40 -2.95
CA SER A 471 -4.65 -20.25 -4.14
C SER A 471 -4.73 -21.72 -3.75
N PHE A 472 -5.64 -22.45 -4.39
CA PHE A 472 -5.93 -23.84 -4.09
C PHE A 472 -5.45 -24.73 -5.24
N SER A 473 -4.71 -25.78 -4.91
CA SER A 473 -4.25 -26.76 -5.89
C SER A 473 -4.32 -28.17 -5.31
N PHE A 474 -4.36 -29.16 -6.20
CA PHE A 474 -4.32 -30.56 -5.81
C PHE A 474 -3.45 -31.38 -6.75
N GLN A 475 -3.01 -32.56 -6.30
CA GLN A 475 -2.31 -33.54 -7.12
C GLN A 475 -2.88 -34.93 -6.79
N ALA A 476 -3.46 -35.61 -7.79
CA ALA A 476 -3.89 -37.00 -7.64
C ALA A 476 -2.69 -37.96 -7.73
N ALA A 477 -2.83 -39.17 -7.18
CA ALA A 477 -1.73 -40.14 -7.08
C ALA A 477 -1.06 -40.50 -8.42
N ASP A 478 -1.84 -40.53 -9.51
CA ASP A 478 -1.36 -40.91 -10.85
C ASP A 478 -0.88 -39.70 -11.70
N ASP A 479 -1.00 -38.48 -11.18
CA ASP A 479 -0.65 -37.25 -11.90
C ASP A 479 0.77 -36.79 -11.60
N SER A 480 1.52 -36.45 -12.65
CA SER A 480 2.89 -35.95 -12.50
C SER A 480 2.99 -34.50 -12.05
N HIS A 481 1.89 -33.74 -12.10
CA HIS A 481 1.85 -32.30 -11.80
C HIS A 481 0.63 -31.94 -10.96
N ALA A 482 0.78 -30.93 -10.10
CA ALA A 482 -0.34 -30.34 -9.39
C ALA A 482 -1.19 -29.47 -10.32
N VAL A 483 -2.51 -29.49 -10.10
CA VAL A 483 -3.52 -28.70 -10.81
C VAL A 483 -4.03 -27.60 -9.88
N THR A 484 -3.93 -26.34 -10.31
CA THR A 484 -4.57 -25.21 -9.61
C THR A 484 -6.04 -25.18 -9.97
N ILE A 485 -6.92 -25.29 -8.97
CA ILE A 485 -8.38 -25.29 -9.16
C ILE A 485 -8.96 -23.86 -9.14
N GLY A 486 -8.35 -22.95 -8.37
CA GLY A 486 -8.77 -21.56 -8.30
C GLY A 486 -8.12 -20.79 -7.15
N SER A 487 -8.50 -19.53 -7.00
CA SER A 487 -8.03 -18.63 -5.94
C SER A 487 -9.16 -17.74 -5.41
N VAL A 488 -8.97 -17.21 -4.21
CA VAL A 488 -9.87 -16.24 -3.55
C VAL A 488 -9.06 -15.09 -2.95
N SER A 489 -9.69 -13.94 -2.78
CA SER A 489 -9.15 -12.83 -1.99
C SER A 489 -9.09 -13.21 -0.50
N THR A 490 -8.21 -12.59 0.29
CA THR A 490 -8.30 -12.68 1.76
C THR A 490 -9.59 -12.10 2.31
N ALA A 491 -10.32 -11.29 1.52
CA ALA A 491 -11.62 -10.73 1.87
C ALA A 491 -12.72 -11.78 2.12
N VAL A 492 -12.53 -13.02 1.64
CA VAL A 492 -13.37 -14.17 1.99
C VAL A 492 -13.41 -14.43 3.51
N LEU A 493 -12.42 -13.92 4.25
CA LEU A 493 -12.30 -14.06 5.70
C LEU A 493 -12.90 -12.88 6.49
N ASP A 494 -13.32 -11.80 5.81
CA ASP A 494 -13.80 -10.57 6.48
C ASP A 494 -15.29 -10.61 6.83
N ARG A 495 -16.00 -11.66 6.41
CA ARG A 495 -17.44 -11.79 6.67
C ARG A 495 -17.71 -12.17 8.12
N SER A 496 -18.61 -11.42 8.74
CA SER A 496 -19.12 -11.67 10.10
C SER A 496 -20.62 -11.98 10.07
N GLY A 497 -21.07 -12.83 11.00
CA GLY A 497 -22.50 -13.05 11.24
C GLY A 497 -23.16 -11.88 12.01
N PRO A 498 -24.51 -11.83 12.10
CA PRO A 498 -25.26 -10.77 12.80
C PRO A 498 -24.95 -10.59 14.29
N SER A 499 -24.16 -11.49 14.85
CA SER A 499 -23.73 -11.48 16.25
C SER A 499 -22.27 -11.95 16.36
N ASP A 500 -21.48 -11.84 15.30
CA ASP A 500 -20.06 -12.16 15.30
C ASP A 500 -19.24 -10.87 15.51
N SER A 501 -18.06 -10.99 16.10
CA SER A 501 -17.07 -9.91 16.13
C SER A 501 -15.71 -10.54 15.82
N PRO A 502 -14.87 -9.96 14.96
CA PRO A 502 -13.71 -10.64 14.42
C PRO A 502 -12.53 -10.64 15.40
N TYR A 503 -12.63 -11.40 16.51
CA TYR A 503 -11.59 -11.45 17.54
C TYR A 503 -10.54 -12.55 17.33
N THR A 504 -10.77 -13.44 16.37
CA THR A 504 -9.91 -14.59 16.07
C THR A 504 -8.90 -14.28 14.95
N GLY A 505 -8.63 -15.22 14.05
CA GLY A 505 -7.67 -15.10 12.95
C GLY A 505 -7.71 -16.33 12.04
N ALA A 506 -7.07 -16.26 10.87
CA ALA A 506 -7.05 -17.39 9.94
C ALA A 506 -6.35 -18.63 10.53
N HIS A 507 -6.95 -19.78 10.27
CA HIS A 507 -6.39 -21.09 10.54
C HIS A 507 -6.38 -21.92 9.27
N PHE A 508 -5.38 -22.80 9.13
CA PHE A 508 -5.48 -23.92 8.21
C PHE A 508 -6.10 -25.10 8.93
N GLY A 509 -6.95 -25.86 8.26
CA GLY A 509 -7.58 -27.02 8.86
C GLY A 509 -7.75 -28.19 7.92
N ILE A 510 -7.88 -29.36 8.52
CA ILE A 510 -8.33 -30.59 7.88
C ILE A 510 -9.68 -30.99 8.46
N PHE A 511 -10.56 -31.53 7.63
CA PHE A 511 -11.90 -31.92 8.06
C PHE A 511 -12.39 -33.17 7.31
N ALA A 512 -13.34 -33.86 7.95
CA ALA A 512 -14.20 -34.84 7.32
C ALA A 512 -15.64 -34.57 7.79
N GLN A 513 -16.62 -34.63 6.90
CA GLN A 513 -18.00 -34.26 7.21
C GLN A 513 -18.99 -35.00 6.31
N GLY A 514 -20.20 -35.21 6.84
CA GLY A 514 -21.35 -35.51 6.01
C GLY A 514 -22.21 -34.26 5.84
N THR A 515 -22.86 -34.14 4.68
CA THR A 515 -23.74 -33.03 4.32
C THR A 515 -25.21 -33.43 4.48
N GLU A 516 -26.12 -32.45 4.44
CA GLU A 516 -27.58 -32.69 4.55
C GLU A 516 -28.01 -33.39 5.86
N GLY A 517 -27.24 -33.21 6.94
CA GLY A 517 -27.53 -33.80 8.24
C GLY A 517 -27.25 -35.30 8.34
N VAL A 518 -26.59 -35.89 7.35
CA VAL A 518 -26.14 -37.29 7.34
C VAL A 518 -24.71 -37.36 7.89
N PRO A 519 -24.35 -38.33 8.75
CA PRO A 519 -22.96 -38.51 9.18
C PRO A 519 -22.08 -39.06 8.04
N CYS A 520 -20.77 -38.77 8.09
CA CYS A 520 -19.80 -39.39 7.19
C CYS A 520 -19.50 -40.82 7.66
N SER A 521 -19.96 -41.83 6.92
CA SER A 521 -19.65 -43.23 7.20
C SER A 521 -18.26 -43.62 6.74
N ASP A 522 -17.71 -42.93 5.74
CA ASP A 522 -16.41 -43.19 5.17
C ASP A 522 -15.32 -42.41 5.95
N GLU A 523 -14.17 -43.06 6.14
CA GLU A 523 -13.06 -42.51 6.92
C GLU A 523 -12.20 -41.57 6.08
N GLY A 524 -12.05 -40.31 6.50
CA GLY A 524 -11.08 -39.38 5.92
C GLY A 524 -9.69 -39.62 6.48
N ARG A 525 -8.78 -40.20 5.70
CA ARG A 525 -7.44 -40.59 6.16
C ARG A 525 -6.36 -39.64 5.65
N PHE A 526 -5.50 -39.14 6.53
CA PHE A 526 -4.48 -38.12 6.25
C PHE A 526 -3.08 -38.60 6.66
N THR A 527 -2.05 -38.38 5.84
CA THR A 527 -0.69 -38.91 6.12
C THR A 527 0.35 -37.83 6.43
N ASP A 528 0.13 -36.58 6.04
CA ASP A 528 1.02 -35.47 6.35
C ASP A 528 0.21 -34.18 6.45
N ALA A 529 0.62 -33.27 7.33
CA ALA A 529 0.23 -31.87 7.31
C ALA A 529 1.50 -31.03 7.38
N VAL A 530 1.70 -30.14 6.40
CA VAL A 530 2.93 -29.37 6.25
C VAL A 530 2.59 -27.90 6.09
N ARG A 531 3.19 -27.03 6.90
CA ARG A 531 3.16 -25.58 6.75
C ARG A 531 4.57 -25.09 6.49
N LEU A 532 4.93 -24.93 5.23
CA LEU A 532 6.22 -24.37 4.85
C LEU A 532 6.11 -22.84 4.83
N PRO A 533 7.16 -22.12 5.25
CA PRO A 533 7.27 -20.72 4.84
C PRO A 533 7.20 -20.67 3.31
N ASP A 534 6.84 -19.51 2.76
CA ASP A 534 7.12 -19.26 1.36
C ASP A 534 8.60 -19.64 1.13
N PRO A 535 8.96 -20.51 0.17
CA PRO A 535 10.34 -20.83 -0.13
C PRO A 535 11.07 -19.53 -0.42
N THR A 536 11.60 -18.94 0.64
CA THR A 536 12.38 -17.74 0.56
C THR A 536 13.67 -18.21 -0.11
N PRO A 537 14.10 -17.58 -1.22
CA PRO A 537 15.51 -17.53 -1.52
C PRO A 537 16.18 -17.08 -0.21
N GLY A 538 17.03 -17.93 0.37
CA GLY A 538 17.43 -17.79 1.76
C GLY A 538 17.98 -16.40 2.09
N SER A 539 17.60 -15.87 3.26
CA SER A 539 18.33 -14.86 4.05
C SER A 539 19.11 -13.83 3.23
N GLY A 540 18.34 -12.95 2.62
CA GLY A 540 18.69 -11.79 1.82
C GLY A 540 17.33 -11.38 1.30
N ASP A 541 16.89 -10.12 1.33
CA ASP A 541 17.36 -9.25 0.28
C ASP A 541 16.50 -7.95 0.25
N PHE A 542 17.00 -6.88 0.87
CA PHE A 542 16.96 -5.52 0.27
C PHE A 542 17.54 -5.56 -1.17
N LYS A 543 18.37 -6.57 -1.40
CA LYS A 543 18.79 -7.16 -2.66
C LYS A 543 17.68 -7.77 -3.54
N ASP A 544 16.37 -7.76 -3.21
CA ASP A 544 15.33 -8.46 -4.01
C ASP A 544 14.58 -7.40 -4.80
N ILE A 545 14.41 -6.24 -4.18
CA ILE A 545 14.18 -4.97 -4.87
C ILE A 545 15.38 -4.64 -5.78
N VAL A 546 16.62 -4.86 -5.34
CA VAL A 546 17.83 -4.64 -6.18
C VAL A 546 18.10 -5.80 -7.17
N SER A 547 17.74 -7.05 -6.90
CA SER A 547 17.90 -8.21 -7.82
C SER A 547 16.86 -8.16 -8.94
N ARG A 548 15.67 -7.64 -8.65
CA ARG A 548 14.66 -7.30 -9.66
C ARG A 548 15.10 -6.10 -10.50
N ILE A 549 15.97 -5.22 -9.99
CA ILE A 549 16.63 -4.11 -10.72
C ILE A 549 17.87 -4.58 -11.52
N ASP A 550 18.54 -5.65 -11.10
CA ASP A 550 19.77 -6.17 -11.74
C ASP A 550 19.55 -7.29 -12.80
N GLN A 551 18.35 -7.88 -12.91
CA GLN A 551 18.11 -8.99 -13.88
C GLN A 551 17.67 -8.57 -15.30
N ARG A 552 17.10 -7.38 -15.47
CA ARG A 552 16.53 -6.88 -16.74
C ARG A 552 17.58 -6.12 -17.60
N THR A 553 18.79 -5.83 -17.11
CA THR A 553 19.90 -5.23 -17.91
C THR A 553 20.75 -6.28 -18.63
N ALA A 554 20.98 -7.44 -18.03
CA ALA A 554 21.97 -8.40 -18.51
C ALA A 554 21.52 -9.26 -19.73
N GLU A 555 20.24 -9.63 -19.86
CA GLU A 555 19.78 -10.49 -20.98
C GLU A 555 19.43 -9.70 -22.25
N VAL A 556 19.37 -8.39 -22.06
CA VAL A 556 18.91 -7.42 -23.00
C VAL A 556 20.00 -7.12 -24.04
N GLU A 557 21.27 -7.00 -23.67
CA GLU A 557 22.36 -6.99 -24.64
C GLU A 557 22.54 -8.32 -25.40
N ARG A 558 22.08 -9.47 -24.88
CA ARG A 558 22.31 -10.80 -25.48
C ARG A 558 21.41 -11.11 -26.67
N ILE A 559 20.16 -10.64 -26.66
CA ILE A 559 19.16 -10.92 -27.71
C ILE A 559 19.23 -9.92 -28.89
N MET A 560 19.62 -8.65 -28.68
CA MET A 560 19.94 -7.71 -29.79
C MET A 560 21.03 -8.29 -30.72
N ARG A 561 22.01 -9.00 -30.13
CA ARG A 561 23.09 -9.66 -30.88
C ARG A 561 22.67 -10.94 -31.63
N ARG A 562 21.55 -11.58 -31.28
CA ARG A 562 20.99 -12.74 -32.02
C ARG A 562 20.04 -12.32 -33.15
N LEU A 563 19.26 -11.26 -32.95
CA LEU A 563 18.33 -10.74 -33.98
C LEU A 563 19.07 -10.05 -35.14
N LEU A 564 20.25 -9.49 -34.88
CA LEU A 564 21.20 -9.06 -35.93
C LEU A 564 21.86 -10.24 -36.69
N ALA A 565 21.75 -11.49 -36.22
CA ALA A 565 22.39 -12.66 -36.83
C ALA A 565 21.42 -13.60 -37.59
N ALA A 566 20.11 -13.51 -37.38
CA ALA A 566 19.11 -14.48 -37.87
C ALA A 566 18.15 -13.93 -38.95
N SER A 567 18.59 -12.98 -39.78
CA SER A 567 17.81 -12.42 -40.89
C SER A 567 17.44 -13.42 -42.02
N ASN A 568 17.69 -14.73 -41.89
CA ASN A 568 17.57 -15.69 -43.00
C ASN A 568 16.92 -17.03 -42.56
N ASN A 569 15.63 -17.23 -42.82
CA ASN A 569 15.03 -18.43 -43.47
C ASN A 569 13.51 -18.63 -43.19
N THR A 570 12.71 -18.29 -44.20
CA THR A 570 11.51 -18.98 -44.76
C THR A 570 10.35 -19.54 -43.88
N VAL A 571 9.15 -18.97 -44.16
CA VAL A 571 7.83 -19.60 -44.47
C VAL A 571 6.76 -19.73 -43.34
N ALA A 572 5.61 -19.05 -43.56
CA ALA A 572 4.28 -19.24 -42.92
C ALA A 572 3.51 -20.46 -43.54
N PRO A 573 2.30 -20.94 -43.14
CA PRO A 573 1.23 -20.32 -42.32
C PRO A 573 0.36 -21.27 -41.42
N SER A 574 -0.64 -20.66 -40.73
CA SER A 574 -2.00 -21.15 -40.39
C SER A 574 -2.44 -21.24 -38.91
N MET A 575 -3.57 -20.57 -38.68
CA MET A 575 -4.48 -20.41 -37.52
C MET A 575 -5.24 -21.71 -37.13
N PRO A 576 -5.83 -21.86 -35.92
CA PRO A 576 -7.09 -21.18 -35.55
C PRO A 576 -7.21 -20.70 -34.09
N PHE A 577 -7.62 -19.45 -33.91
CA PHE A 577 -8.33 -18.96 -32.73
C PHE A 577 -9.84 -19.15 -32.96
N SER A 578 -10.54 -19.82 -32.04
CA SER A 578 -12.00 -19.90 -32.04
C SER A 578 -12.59 -19.55 -30.67
N SER A 579 -13.51 -18.58 -30.72
CA SER A 579 -14.64 -18.25 -29.83
C SER A 579 -14.35 -17.84 -28.38
N CYS A 580 -14.42 -16.53 -28.18
CA CYS A 580 -14.72 -15.85 -26.92
C CYS A 580 -16.17 -15.37 -26.98
N ASP A 581 -16.95 -15.62 -25.92
CA ASP A 581 -18.23 -14.97 -25.60
C ASP A 581 -18.51 -15.25 -24.11
N THR A 582 -18.18 -14.32 -23.20
CA THR A 582 -19.11 -13.36 -22.56
C THR A 582 -18.44 -12.57 -21.43
N PHE A 583 -18.70 -11.26 -21.46
CA PHE A 583 -18.12 -10.20 -20.63
C PHE A 583 -18.66 -10.15 -19.20
N GLY A 584 -17.75 -9.96 -18.24
CA GLY A 584 -18.01 -9.29 -16.97
C GLY A 584 -17.57 -7.83 -17.05
N ASP A 585 -18.30 -6.93 -16.39
CA ASP A 585 -17.88 -5.56 -16.12
C ASP A 585 -17.44 -5.46 -14.66
N ARG A 586 -16.17 -5.14 -14.45
CA ARG A 586 -15.66 -4.42 -13.28
C ARG A 586 -14.90 -3.22 -13.81
N GLU A 587 -14.91 -2.15 -13.02
CA GLU A 587 -13.89 -1.14 -13.18
C GLU A 587 -13.54 -0.42 -11.90
N ASP A 588 -12.25 -0.14 -11.86
CA ASP A 588 -11.38 0.53 -10.93
C ASP A 588 -10.88 1.83 -11.58
N GLY A 589 -11.09 2.96 -10.91
CA GLY A 589 -10.70 4.29 -11.36
C GLY A 589 -9.89 5.04 -10.29
N VAL A 590 -8.66 5.38 -10.64
CA VAL A 590 -7.60 6.09 -9.90
C VAL A 590 -7.96 7.54 -9.54
N GLY A 591 -7.63 7.99 -8.32
CA GLY A 591 -7.17 9.37 -8.08
C GLY A 591 -8.02 10.24 -7.13
N ASP A 592 -7.62 10.24 -5.87
CA ASP A 592 -8.25 10.82 -4.68
C ASP A 592 -8.30 12.36 -4.70
N GLY A 593 -9.50 12.90 -4.47
CA GLY A 593 -9.80 14.33 -4.42
C GLY A 593 -10.25 14.79 -3.02
N ASP A 594 -9.72 14.16 -1.97
CA ASP A 594 -10.33 14.19 -0.64
C ASP A 594 -9.94 15.38 0.26
N ASP A 595 -9.20 16.37 -0.27
CA ASP A 595 -9.02 17.67 0.40
C ASP A 595 -9.84 18.79 -0.28
N MET A 596 -11.17 18.64 -0.32
CA MET A 596 -12.06 19.77 -0.56
C MET A 596 -12.95 20.00 0.67
N GLU A 597 -12.73 21.14 1.34
CA GLU A 597 -13.57 21.65 2.42
C GLU A 597 -15.06 21.52 2.06
N GLN A 598 -15.87 21.10 3.02
CA GLN A 598 -17.30 20.82 2.87
C GLN A 598 -18.10 21.98 2.26
N THR A 599 -17.61 23.22 2.39
CA THR A 599 -18.13 24.45 1.77
C THR A 599 -17.96 24.48 0.24
N VAL A 600 -16.90 23.86 -0.29
CA VAL A 600 -16.62 23.73 -1.74
C VAL A 600 -17.56 22.70 -2.38
N TRP A 601 -17.91 21.64 -1.64
CA TRP A 601 -18.89 20.65 -2.11
C TRP A 601 -20.30 21.23 -2.26
N GLU A 602 -20.71 22.12 -1.36
CA GLU A 602 -22.00 22.84 -1.45
C GLU A 602 -22.02 23.89 -2.56
N LEU A 603 -20.87 24.52 -2.88
CA LEU A 603 -20.70 25.42 -4.04
C LEU A 603 -20.69 24.67 -5.38
N LEU A 604 -20.18 23.44 -5.40
CA LEU A 604 -20.16 22.55 -6.57
C LEU A 604 -21.55 21.97 -6.87
N GLN A 605 -22.41 21.76 -5.85
CA GLN A 605 -23.79 21.30 -6.08
C GLN A 605 -24.70 22.36 -6.73
N HIS A 606 -24.38 23.65 -6.58
CA HIS A 606 -25.15 24.75 -7.20
C HIS A 606 -24.59 25.23 -8.55
N SER A 607 -23.43 24.71 -8.97
CA SER A 607 -22.83 24.98 -10.27
C SER A 607 -22.83 23.71 -11.14
N VAL A 608 -24.03 23.14 -11.34
CA VAL A 608 -24.29 22.16 -12.39
C VAL A 608 -24.22 22.87 -13.75
N GLY A 609 -23.01 23.25 -14.16
CA GLY A 609 -22.79 24.13 -15.30
C GLY A 609 -21.62 23.64 -16.13
N THR A 610 -21.93 22.88 -17.19
CA THR A 610 -21.27 22.83 -18.52
C THR A 610 -19.74 22.62 -18.63
N SER A 611 -18.99 22.65 -17.53
CA SER A 611 -17.52 22.61 -17.46
C SER A 611 -17.02 21.18 -17.28
N LEU A 612 -17.76 20.36 -16.51
CA LEU A 612 -17.55 18.91 -16.41
C LEU A 612 -17.74 18.21 -17.76
N GLN A 613 -18.62 18.76 -18.62
CA GLN A 613 -19.04 18.13 -19.87
C GLN A 613 -18.03 18.29 -21.02
N ALA A 614 -17.09 19.24 -20.93
CA ALA A 614 -16.00 19.37 -21.89
C ALA A 614 -14.88 18.34 -21.62
N MET A 615 -14.62 18.02 -20.33
CA MET A 615 -13.57 17.08 -19.88
C MET A 615 -13.91 15.63 -20.20
N SER A 616 -15.20 15.29 -20.22
CA SER A 616 -15.71 14.00 -20.71
C SER A 616 -15.55 13.81 -22.23
N GLY A 617 -15.14 14.84 -22.98
CA GLY A 617 -15.11 14.87 -24.45
C GLY A 617 -14.19 13.84 -25.13
N LEU A 618 -13.19 13.33 -24.43
CA LEU A 618 -12.32 12.24 -24.91
C LEU A 618 -12.57 10.91 -24.18
N ASN A 619 -13.43 10.90 -23.17
CA ASN A 619 -13.80 9.73 -22.36
C ASN A 619 -12.60 8.95 -21.78
N LEU A 620 -11.51 9.64 -21.45
CA LEU A 620 -10.31 9.03 -20.84
C LEU A 620 -10.35 8.97 -19.31
N HIS A 621 -11.28 9.71 -18.70
CA HIS A 621 -11.68 9.51 -17.30
C HIS A 621 -12.60 8.30 -17.13
N ASP A 622 -13.17 7.78 -18.23
CA ASP A 622 -13.84 6.48 -18.20
C ASP A 622 -12.75 5.46 -17.93
N ARG A 623 -11.71 5.22 -18.74
CA ARG A 623 -10.85 4.00 -18.61
C ARG A 623 -11.66 2.67 -18.63
N THR A 624 -12.95 2.68 -18.29
CA THR A 624 -13.96 1.60 -18.16
C THR A 624 -14.20 0.91 -19.45
N ARG A 625 -14.03 1.72 -20.49
CA ARG A 625 -14.24 1.32 -21.86
C ARG A 625 -12.95 1.00 -22.57
N PHE A 626 -11.79 1.40 -22.03
CA PHE A 626 -10.52 0.82 -22.42
C PHE A 626 -10.39 -0.49 -21.66
N GLN A 627 -10.79 -1.57 -22.33
CA GLN A 627 -10.55 -2.91 -21.81
C GLN A 627 -9.09 -3.05 -21.41
N ASP A 628 -8.84 -3.23 -20.11
CA ASP A 628 -7.54 -3.71 -19.71
C ASP A 628 -7.35 -5.09 -20.37
N PRO A 629 -6.24 -5.30 -21.11
CA PRO A 629 -5.99 -6.52 -21.84
C PRO A 629 -6.13 -7.78 -20.99
N ILE A 630 -5.87 -7.67 -19.68
CA ILE A 630 -6.00 -8.74 -18.70
C ILE A 630 -7.47 -8.97 -18.34
N THR A 631 -8.16 -7.95 -17.83
CA THR A 631 -9.57 -8.05 -17.41
C THR A 631 -10.53 -8.35 -18.57
N SER A 632 -10.15 -8.03 -19.81
CA SER A 632 -10.89 -8.42 -21.01
C SER A 632 -10.57 -9.82 -21.53
N GLY A 633 -9.58 -10.51 -20.95
CA GLY A 633 -9.22 -11.89 -21.29
C GLY A 633 -8.40 -12.04 -22.58
N LEU A 634 -7.82 -10.96 -23.10
CA LEU A 634 -7.03 -10.99 -24.34
C LEU A 634 -5.52 -11.10 -24.15
N LEU A 635 -5.04 -10.80 -22.96
CA LEU A 635 -3.79 -11.29 -22.41
C LEU A 635 -4.13 -11.95 -21.08
N SER A 636 -3.54 -13.09 -20.77
CA SER A 636 -3.53 -13.54 -19.37
C SER A 636 -2.68 -12.56 -18.55
N GLU A 637 -2.81 -12.53 -17.22
CA GLU A 637 -1.85 -11.83 -16.35
C GLU A 637 -0.40 -12.18 -16.74
N SER A 638 -0.14 -13.45 -17.07
CA SER A 638 1.17 -13.90 -17.56
C SER A 638 1.57 -13.35 -18.94
N GLY A 639 0.63 -13.11 -19.85
CA GLY A 639 0.88 -12.52 -21.17
C GLY A 639 1.11 -11.01 -21.09
N PHE A 640 0.39 -10.33 -20.19
CA PHE A 640 0.63 -8.94 -19.85
C PHE A 640 1.96 -8.77 -19.12
N ASP A 641 2.29 -9.68 -18.22
CA ASP A 641 3.62 -9.77 -17.62
C ASP A 641 4.68 -10.03 -18.69
N ASP A 642 4.42 -10.85 -19.71
CA ASP A 642 5.33 -11.02 -20.85
C ASP A 642 5.53 -9.74 -21.67
N VAL A 643 4.47 -8.95 -21.94
CA VAL A 643 4.57 -7.66 -22.66
C VAL A 643 5.26 -6.60 -21.80
N CYS A 644 4.90 -6.55 -20.52
CA CYS A 644 5.55 -5.70 -19.52
C CYS A 644 7.02 -6.08 -19.40
N VAL A 645 7.37 -7.37 -19.33
CA VAL A 645 8.73 -7.95 -19.36
C VAL A 645 9.43 -7.63 -20.67
N GLN A 646 8.77 -7.65 -21.82
CA GLN A 646 9.34 -7.30 -23.14
C GLN A 646 9.71 -5.81 -23.26
N PHE A 647 8.86 -4.90 -22.79
CA PHE A 647 9.20 -3.47 -22.71
C PHE A 647 10.24 -3.17 -21.63
N THR A 648 10.13 -3.86 -20.52
CA THR A 648 11.05 -3.83 -19.39
C THR A 648 12.44 -4.21 -19.87
N THR A 649 12.53 -5.25 -20.70
CA THR A 649 13.69 -5.72 -21.46
C THR A 649 14.12 -4.71 -22.55
N LEU A 650 13.23 -3.91 -23.13
CA LEU A 650 13.57 -2.85 -24.10
C LEU A 650 14.22 -1.62 -23.45
N VAL A 651 13.74 -1.19 -22.28
CA VAL A 651 14.22 0.01 -21.55
C VAL A 651 15.59 -0.20 -20.90
N ARG A 652 15.85 -1.37 -20.28
CA ARG A 652 17.18 -1.69 -19.72
C ARG A 652 18.24 -1.97 -20.82
N ARG A 653 17.87 -1.93 -22.10
CA ARG A 653 18.73 -2.11 -23.31
C ARG A 653 19.42 -0.84 -23.74
N THR A 654 18.75 0.26 -23.47
CA THR A 654 19.15 1.63 -23.81
C THR A 654 19.78 2.35 -22.62
N CYS A 655 19.62 1.82 -21.40
CA CYS A 655 20.21 2.33 -20.16
C CYS A 655 20.64 1.18 -19.23
N PRO A 656 21.87 0.66 -19.34
CA PRO A 656 22.33 -0.44 -18.51
C PRO A 656 22.85 0.09 -17.17
N VAL A 657 21.92 0.33 -16.25
CA VAL A 657 22.17 0.83 -14.89
C VAL A 657 23.18 -0.05 -14.14
N ASP A 658 23.18 -1.36 -14.39
CA ASP A 658 24.00 -2.37 -13.71
C ASP A 658 25.49 -2.29 -14.09
N GLU A 659 25.85 -1.67 -15.22
CA GLU A 659 27.25 -1.40 -15.61
C GLU A 659 27.83 -0.14 -14.93
N LEU A 660 26.97 0.72 -14.38
CA LEU A 660 27.36 1.96 -13.68
C LEU A 660 27.71 1.70 -12.21
N LEU A 661 27.41 0.49 -11.71
CA LEU A 661 27.43 0.09 -10.30
C LEU A 661 28.58 -0.85 -9.84
N PRO A 662 29.39 -1.55 -10.66
CA PRO A 662 30.19 -2.65 -10.09
C PRO A 662 31.42 -2.24 -9.26
N ASP A 663 31.94 -1.02 -9.37
CA ASP A 663 33.27 -0.71 -8.81
C ASP A 663 33.42 0.71 -8.25
N THR A 664 32.39 1.25 -7.59
CA THR A 664 32.48 2.64 -7.13
C THR A 664 32.56 2.79 -5.61
N PRO A 665 33.80 2.97 -5.08
CA PRO A 665 34.06 3.65 -3.80
C PRO A 665 33.32 4.97 -3.60
N LEU A 666 32.58 5.48 -4.58
CA LEU A 666 31.87 6.75 -4.54
C LEU A 666 30.67 6.79 -3.59
N LEU A 667 29.97 5.68 -3.32
CA LEU A 667 28.92 5.66 -2.27
C LEU A 667 29.50 5.53 -0.86
N SER A 668 30.81 5.27 -0.73
CA SER A 668 31.53 5.41 0.55
C SER A 668 31.91 6.85 0.84
N HIS A 669 31.91 7.73 -0.17
CA HIS A 669 32.31 9.12 -0.01
C HIS A 669 31.16 9.92 0.64
N PRO A 670 31.30 10.35 1.91
CA PRO A 670 30.19 10.91 2.69
C PRO A 670 29.57 12.14 2.03
N PHE A 671 30.39 12.95 1.33
CA PHE A 671 29.94 14.17 0.66
C PHE A 671 29.08 13.92 -0.58
N LEU A 672 29.39 12.90 -1.40
CA LEU A 672 28.56 12.60 -2.57
C LEU A 672 27.22 12.01 -2.13
N ARG A 673 27.25 11.18 -1.09
CA ARG A 673 26.05 10.66 -0.45
C ARG A 673 25.19 11.79 0.14
N CYS A 674 25.80 12.77 0.81
CA CYS A 674 25.12 13.99 1.25
C CYS A 674 24.45 14.70 0.09
N ALA A 675 25.18 14.94 -1.01
CA ALA A 675 24.69 15.69 -2.14
C ALA A 675 23.48 15.04 -2.81
N ILE A 676 23.54 13.73 -3.03
CA ILE A 676 22.42 12.94 -3.59
C ILE A 676 21.22 12.98 -2.65
N LEU A 677 21.43 12.76 -1.35
CA LEU A 677 20.36 12.82 -0.37
C LEU A 677 19.75 14.23 -0.29
N HIS A 678 20.57 15.28 -0.24
CA HIS A 678 20.10 16.66 -0.20
C HIS A 678 19.23 17.01 -1.40
N PHE A 679 19.62 16.59 -2.60
CA PHE A 679 18.83 16.80 -3.81
C PHE A 679 17.47 16.10 -3.73
N MET A 680 17.45 14.86 -3.24
CA MET A 680 16.23 14.08 -3.07
C MET A 680 15.29 14.65 -1.99
N SER A 681 15.79 15.39 -0.98
CA SER A 681 14.91 16.08 0.00
C SER A 681 14.11 17.25 -0.57
N PHE A 682 14.45 17.80 -1.75
CA PHE A 682 13.79 19.02 -2.26
C PHE A 682 12.52 18.78 -3.09
N THR A 683 12.12 17.52 -3.33
CA THR A 683 10.81 17.21 -3.91
C THR A 683 9.74 17.47 -2.86
N ARG A 684 9.29 18.72 -2.75
CA ARG A 684 8.31 19.17 -1.76
C ARG A 684 6.95 18.53 -2.04
N SER A 685 6.57 17.57 -1.21
CA SER A 685 5.19 17.24 -0.93
C SER A 685 4.72 18.00 0.32
N SER A 686 3.44 18.32 0.40
CA SER A 686 2.81 19.03 1.52
C SER A 686 2.32 18.10 2.63
N SER A 687 2.54 16.79 2.51
CA SER A 687 2.10 15.82 3.52
C SER A 687 2.98 15.88 4.78
N ALA A 688 2.38 15.66 5.95
CA ALA A 688 3.12 15.63 7.22
C ALA A 688 4.16 14.48 7.28
N GLU A 689 3.89 13.38 6.57
CA GLU A 689 4.79 12.23 6.44
C GLU A 689 6.03 12.56 5.60
N ASP A 690 5.87 13.38 4.56
CA ASP A 690 6.98 13.86 3.74
C ASP A 690 7.83 14.90 4.50
N VAL A 691 7.24 15.70 5.38
CA VAL A 691 7.97 16.60 6.29
C VAL A 691 8.81 15.81 7.29
N GLU A 692 8.31 14.68 7.81
CA GLU A 692 9.05 13.81 8.72
C GLU A 692 10.17 13.04 7.99
N ALA A 693 9.88 12.51 6.80
CA ALA A 693 10.89 11.90 5.92
C ALA A 693 11.97 12.90 5.52
N GLN A 694 11.59 14.15 5.24
CA GLN A 694 12.50 15.25 4.93
C GLN A 694 13.33 15.65 6.15
N THR A 695 12.73 15.72 7.34
CA THR A 695 13.44 15.96 8.62
C THR A 695 14.46 14.85 8.89
N ARG A 696 14.13 13.59 8.57
CA ARG A 696 15.03 12.45 8.71
C ARG A 696 16.15 12.47 7.66
N LEU A 697 15.86 12.91 6.44
CA LEU A 697 16.84 13.13 5.39
C LEU A 697 17.78 14.28 5.73
N GLU A 698 17.27 15.37 6.32
CA GLU A 698 18.02 16.50 6.84
C GLU A 698 18.91 16.08 8.02
N GLN A 699 18.43 15.23 8.93
CA GLN A 699 19.26 14.65 10.00
C GLN A 699 20.38 13.77 9.45
N LEU A 700 20.09 12.94 8.44
CA LEU A 700 21.10 12.16 7.72
C LEU A 700 22.10 13.06 7.00
N LEU A 701 21.63 14.15 6.40
CA LEU A 701 22.45 15.15 5.75
C LEU A 701 23.36 15.84 6.77
N HIS A 702 22.83 16.30 7.91
CA HIS A 702 23.60 16.91 9.00
C HIS A 702 24.65 15.95 9.57
N ALA A 703 24.28 14.68 9.78
CA ALA A 703 25.18 13.65 10.28
C ALA A 703 26.33 13.37 9.31
N ASN A 704 26.09 13.41 8.00
CA ASN A 704 27.13 13.21 7.01
C ASN A 704 27.90 14.52 6.68
N ILE A 705 27.30 15.70 6.83
CA ILE A 705 27.97 17.02 6.77
C ILE A 705 29.02 17.13 7.88
N ALA A 706 28.75 16.59 9.07
CA ALA A 706 29.72 16.54 10.17
C ALA A 706 30.97 15.70 9.86
N LEU A 707 30.92 14.84 8.83
CA LEU A 707 32.06 14.01 8.38
C LEU A 707 32.94 14.73 7.34
N LEU A 708 32.49 15.86 6.79
CA LEU A 708 33.15 16.59 5.70
C LEU A 708 34.53 17.18 5.99
N PRO A 709 34.86 17.64 7.21
CA PRO A 709 36.20 18.13 7.53
C PRO A 709 37.31 17.08 7.33
N SER A 710 36.94 15.80 7.20
CA SER A 710 37.85 14.67 6.97
C SER A 710 37.89 14.17 5.52
N ALA A 711 37.06 14.71 4.62
CA ALA A 711 36.97 14.26 3.23
C ALA A 711 38.05 14.92 2.36
N ASN A 712 39.05 14.14 1.92
CA ASN A 712 40.05 14.62 0.97
C ASN A 712 39.43 14.91 -0.42
N PRO A 713 40.00 15.85 -1.19
CA PRO A 713 39.55 16.14 -2.55
C PRO A 713 39.62 14.88 -3.43
N SER A 714 38.51 14.53 -4.06
CA SER A 714 38.39 13.40 -4.97
C SER A 714 37.36 13.70 -6.06
N PRO A 715 37.32 12.93 -7.16
CA PRO A 715 36.25 13.05 -8.16
C PRO A 715 34.83 12.97 -7.56
N ALA A 716 34.65 12.25 -6.44
CA ALA A 716 33.39 12.18 -5.71
C ALA A 716 33.00 13.51 -5.05
N THR A 717 33.99 14.27 -4.58
CA THR A 717 33.79 15.63 -4.05
C THR A 717 33.34 16.58 -5.15
N LEU A 718 33.91 16.45 -6.36
CA LEU A 718 33.53 17.28 -7.50
C LEU A 718 32.09 16.99 -7.96
N ILE A 719 31.68 15.72 -8.04
CA ILE A 719 30.29 15.34 -8.34
C ILE A 719 29.33 15.81 -7.25
N GLY A 720 29.68 15.65 -5.98
CA GLY A 720 28.82 16.11 -4.89
C GLY A 720 28.58 17.62 -4.95
N LEU A 721 29.60 18.41 -5.32
CA LEU A 721 29.49 19.86 -5.44
C LEU A 721 28.64 20.24 -6.66
N LEU A 722 28.77 19.50 -7.77
CA LEU A 722 27.93 19.65 -8.95
C LEU A 722 26.46 19.30 -8.66
N ILE A 723 26.16 18.18 -8.00
CA ILE A 723 24.79 17.81 -7.61
C ILE A 723 24.19 18.85 -6.66
N LEU A 724 24.97 19.34 -5.69
CA LEU A 724 24.53 20.41 -4.79
C LEU A 724 24.29 21.74 -5.53
N ALA A 725 25.11 22.08 -6.52
CA ALA A 725 24.92 23.28 -7.34
C ALA A 725 23.68 23.21 -8.25
N LEU A 726 23.20 21.99 -8.54
CA LEU A 726 21.96 21.71 -9.26
C LEU A 726 20.75 21.59 -8.32
N CYS A 727 20.96 21.56 -7.00
CA CYS A 727 19.87 21.60 -6.03
C CYS A 727 19.20 22.98 -6.05
N PRO A 728 17.86 23.08 -5.94
CA PRO A 728 17.19 24.35 -5.75
C PRO A 728 17.68 25.02 -4.47
N ALA A 729 18.00 26.32 -4.52
CA ALA A 729 18.45 27.04 -3.34
C ALA A 729 17.39 26.97 -2.22
N SER A 730 17.77 26.47 -1.04
CA SER A 730 17.01 26.70 0.18
C SER A 730 16.97 28.22 0.43
N GLY A 731 15.90 28.75 1.01
CA GLY A 731 15.61 30.18 1.12
C GLY A 731 16.64 31.08 1.82
N PHE A 732 17.84 30.58 2.15
CA PHE A 732 18.97 31.33 2.67
C PHE A 732 19.75 32.16 1.61
N GLU A 733 19.68 31.83 0.32
CA GLU A 733 20.49 32.50 -0.73
C GLU A 733 19.68 33.40 -1.69
N THR A 734 18.59 34.01 -1.22
CA THR A 734 17.78 34.93 -2.05
C THR A 734 18.50 36.21 -2.52
N ARG A 735 19.77 36.44 -2.14
CA ARG A 735 20.55 37.62 -2.55
C ARG A 735 21.51 37.40 -3.71
N PHE A 736 21.77 36.17 -4.14
CA PHE A 736 22.65 35.89 -5.28
C PHE A 736 22.02 34.81 -6.15
N LEU A 737 21.51 35.18 -7.33
CA LEU A 737 21.41 34.36 -8.56
C LEU A 737 20.32 34.94 -9.49
N ARG A 738 20.56 36.14 -10.00
CA ARG A 738 20.15 36.49 -11.37
C ARG A 738 21.36 36.32 -12.27
N THR A 739 21.66 35.11 -12.70
CA THR A 739 22.55 34.89 -13.85
C THR A 739 22.27 33.52 -14.45
N TYR A 740 21.50 33.52 -15.53
CA TYR A 740 21.39 32.44 -16.49
C TYR A 740 22.74 32.30 -17.22
N ALA A 741 23.62 31.42 -16.75
CA ALA A 741 24.76 30.96 -17.54
C ALA A 741 25.19 29.55 -17.09
N PRO A 742 25.51 28.63 -18.02
CA PRO A 742 26.02 27.28 -17.71
C PRO A 742 27.37 27.30 -16.96
N TYR A 743 28.06 28.45 -16.90
CA TYR A 743 29.19 28.69 -16.00
C TYR A 743 28.80 28.88 -14.52
N GLY A 744 27.50 28.89 -14.21
CA GLY A 744 26.94 29.09 -12.88
C GLY A 744 27.00 27.85 -11.99
N ALA A 745 26.83 26.63 -12.54
CA ALA A 745 26.87 25.42 -11.72
C ALA A 745 28.24 25.23 -11.06
N MET A 746 29.33 25.47 -11.80
CA MET A 746 30.70 25.40 -11.25
C MET A 746 31.00 26.54 -10.27
N ALA A 747 30.50 27.75 -10.53
CA ALA A 747 30.67 28.89 -9.62
C ALA A 747 29.85 28.72 -8.33
N HIS A 748 28.63 28.18 -8.44
CA HIS A 748 27.72 27.86 -7.33
C HIS A 748 28.25 26.66 -6.54
N ALA A 749 28.72 25.62 -7.21
CA ALA A 749 29.47 24.51 -6.61
C ALA A 749 30.68 25.02 -5.83
N ALA A 750 31.46 25.95 -6.39
CA ALA A 750 32.59 26.55 -5.70
C ALA A 750 32.14 27.36 -4.47
N SER A 751 31.05 28.12 -4.57
CA SER A 751 30.46 28.88 -3.46
C SER A 751 29.98 27.96 -2.32
N ILE A 752 29.23 26.90 -2.65
CA ILE A 752 28.76 25.88 -1.69
C ILE A 752 29.97 25.19 -1.05
N GLY A 753 30.97 24.81 -1.84
CA GLY A 753 32.20 24.20 -1.35
C GLY A 753 32.97 25.11 -0.40
N HIS A 754 33.05 26.41 -0.70
CA HIS A 754 33.65 27.41 0.19
C HIS A 754 32.87 27.54 1.50
N GLY A 755 31.53 27.60 1.44
CA GLY A 755 30.65 27.67 2.61
C GLY A 755 30.72 26.44 3.51
N LEU A 756 31.06 25.27 2.95
CA LEU A 756 31.23 24.01 3.67
C LEU A 756 32.68 23.73 4.12
N GLY A 757 33.60 24.69 3.94
CA GLY A 757 35.01 24.55 4.35
C GLY A 757 35.89 23.70 3.43
N LEU A 758 35.44 23.43 2.19
CA LEU A 758 36.13 22.62 1.18
C LEU A 758 36.88 23.49 0.16
N GLN A 759 37.49 24.59 0.62
CA GLN A 759 38.06 25.67 -0.21
C GLN A 759 39.05 25.15 -1.25
N ASP A 760 40.02 24.33 -0.85
CA ASP A 760 41.02 23.79 -1.78
C ASP A 760 40.42 22.79 -2.80
N ALA A 761 39.31 22.12 -2.48
CA ALA A 761 38.65 21.19 -3.40
C ALA A 761 37.79 21.95 -4.42
N ALA A 762 37.06 22.98 -3.97
CA ALA A 762 36.31 23.90 -4.82
C ALA A 762 37.22 24.68 -5.78
N ASP A 763 38.37 25.17 -5.30
CA ASP A 763 39.32 25.92 -6.12
C ASP A 763 40.03 25.02 -7.15
N ARG A 764 40.31 23.76 -6.82
CA ARG A 764 40.83 22.76 -7.78
C ARG A 764 39.77 22.32 -8.79
N ALA A 765 38.52 22.11 -8.38
CA ALA A 765 37.41 21.81 -9.29
C ALA A 765 37.22 22.92 -10.33
N ARG A 766 37.43 24.17 -9.92
CA ARG A 766 37.40 25.34 -10.81
C ARG A 766 38.59 25.40 -11.79
N GLN A 767 39.70 24.75 -11.47
CA GLN A 767 40.92 24.71 -12.29
C GLN A 767 40.95 23.52 -13.27
N GLU A 768 40.27 22.41 -12.95
CA GLU A 768 40.06 21.30 -13.89
C GLU A 768 39.11 21.74 -15.02
N SER A 769 39.52 21.57 -16.28
CA SER A 769 38.80 22.14 -17.40
C SER A 769 37.65 21.24 -17.87
N GLU A 770 36.60 21.83 -18.44
CA GLU A 770 35.49 21.11 -19.11
C GLU A 770 35.97 20.12 -20.19
N LYS A 771 37.20 20.33 -20.70
CA LYS A 771 37.91 19.47 -21.64
C LYS A 771 38.44 18.19 -20.98
N ASP A 772 38.88 18.27 -19.72
CA ASP A 772 39.42 17.13 -18.98
C ASP A 772 38.32 16.10 -18.66
N LEU A 773 37.08 16.55 -18.41
CA LEU A 773 35.89 15.70 -18.21
C LEU A 773 35.60 14.75 -19.38
N VAL A 774 35.93 15.18 -20.60
CA VAL A 774 35.59 14.48 -21.84
C VAL A 774 36.78 13.68 -22.38
N GLU A 775 38.00 14.20 -22.22
CA GLU A 775 39.20 13.65 -22.86
C GLU A 775 40.08 12.83 -21.92
N ALA A 776 40.04 13.07 -20.60
CA ALA A 776 40.88 12.32 -19.66
C ALA A 776 40.18 11.05 -19.18
N ALA A 777 40.82 9.90 -19.42
CA ALA A 777 40.28 8.57 -19.12
C ALA A 777 39.88 8.38 -17.64
N CYS A 778 40.46 9.15 -16.72
CA CYS A 778 40.14 9.14 -15.29
C CYS A 778 38.73 9.67 -14.98
N PHE A 779 38.09 10.44 -15.87
CA PHE A 779 36.74 10.97 -15.67
C PHE A 779 35.64 10.18 -16.40
N ARG A 780 35.99 9.15 -17.17
CA ARG A 780 35.00 8.28 -17.84
C ARG A 780 34.07 7.54 -16.87
N PRO A 781 34.53 7.03 -15.71
CA PRO A 781 33.64 6.53 -14.65
C PRO A 781 32.72 7.61 -14.07
N MET A 782 33.15 8.88 -14.09
CA MET A 782 32.43 10.02 -13.54
C MET A 782 31.20 10.40 -14.37
N VAL A 783 31.35 10.36 -15.70
CA VAL A 783 30.28 10.58 -16.68
C VAL A 783 29.17 9.51 -16.56
N LEU A 784 29.55 8.27 -16.27
CA LEU A 784 28.64 7.14 -16.07
C LEU A 784 27.78 7.33 -14.80
N GLN A 785 28.34 7.93 -13.75
CA GLN A 785 27.61 8.19 -12.50
C GLN A 785 26.62 9.35 -12.60
N LEU A 786 26.94 10.36 -13.42
CA LEU A 786 25.99 11.41 -13.80
C LEU A 786 24.80 10.82 -14.58
N ALA A 787 25.03 9.83 -15.44
CA ALA A 787 23.96 9.13 -16.16
C ALA A 787 23.00 8.41 -15.20
N LEU A 788 23.53 7.74 -14.18
CA LEU A 788 22.75 7.06 -13.16
C LEU A 788 21.85 8.04 -12.40
N PHE A 789 22.41 9.18 -11.99
CA PHE A 789 21.67 10.23 -11.28
C PHE A 789 20.49 10.75 -12.12
N TYR A 790 20.73 11.11 -13.38
CA TYR A 790 19.67 11.62 -14.26
C TYR A 790 18.62 10.56 -14.61
N THR A 791 19.00 9.29 -14.71
CA THR A 791 18.05 8.19 -14.90
C THR A 791 17.05 8.10 -13.75
N LEU A 792 17.53 8.15 -12.51
CA LEU A 792 16.68 8.10 -11.31
C LEU A 792 15.81 9.37 -11.19
N ALA A 793 16.40 10.54 -11.46
CA ALA A 793 15.69 11.81 -11.40
C ALA A 793 14.55 11.89 -12.43
N HIS A 794 14.80 11.48 -13.69
CA HIS A 794 13.78 11.49 -14.74
C HIS A 794 12.67 10.48 -14.48
N GLN A 795 13.00 9.29 -13.96
CA GLN A 795 12.00 8.28 -13.62
C GLN A 795 11.00 8.81 -12.59
N ASN A 796 11.49 9.51 -11.56
CA ASN A 796 10.63 10.16 -10.58
C ASN A 796 9.78 11.27 -11.21
N ALA A 797 10.35 12.10 -12.10
CA ALA A 797 9.57 13.11 -12.83
C ALA A 797 8.42 12.51 -13.64
N TRP A 798 8.67 11.45 -14.40
CA TRP A 798 7.63 10.78 -15.17
C TRP A 798 6.54 10.19 -14.26
N SER A 799 6.95 9.57 -13.15
CA SER A 799 6.01 9.05 -12.15
C SER A 799 5.11 10.17 -11.61
N ASP A 800 5.70 11.26 -11.14
CA ASP A 800 4.97 12.42 -10.62
C ASP A 800 4.02 13.02 -11.65
N MET A 801 4.45 13.13 -12.91
CA MET A 801 3.61 13.63 -13.99
C MET A 801 2.40 12.72 -14.23
N TYR A 802 2.57 11.40 -14.25
CA TYR A 802 1.48 10.47 -14.52
C TYR A 802 0.55 10.22 -13.33
N SER A 803 1.06 10.29 -12.09
CA SER A 803 0.29 10.05 -10.87
C SER A 803 -0.38 11.31 -10.31
N SER A 804 0.15 12.51 -10.58
CA SER A 804 -0.39 13.74 -10.03
C SER A 804 -1.78 14.06 -10.61
N PRO A 805 -2.74 14.49 -9.76
CA PRO A 805 -4.04 14.97 -10.24
C PRO A 805 -3.90 16.22 -11.15
N SER A 806 -2.80 16.98 -11.02
CA SER A 806 -2.48 18.17 -11.82
C SER A 806 -1.24 17.96 -12.70
N PHE A 807 -1.05 18.77 -13.76
CA PHE A 807 0.20 18.74 -14.53
C PHE A 807 1.32 19.44 -13.74
N SER A 808 1.92 18.72 -12.79
CA SER A 808 2.99 19.20 -11.92
C SER A 808 4.25 18.34 -12.08
N CYS A 809 5.39 18.97 -12.32
CA CYS A 809 6.70 18.37 -12.11
C CYS A 809 7.44 19.13 -10.99
N GLY A 810 8.26 18.43 -10.21
CA GLY A 810 9.14 19.05 -9.22
C GLY A 810 10.11 20.05 -9.86
N HIS A 811 10.32 21.22 -9.23
CA HIS A 811 11.23 22.27 -9.72
C HIS A 811 12.69 21.77 -9.88
N SER A 812 13.08 20.72 -9.14
CA SER A 812 14.41 20.12 -9.14
C SER A 812 14.74 19.30 -10.38
N ILE A 813 13.74 18.81 -11.12
CA ILE A 813 13.94 17.91 -12.27
C ILE A 813 14.08 18.67 -13.60
N ALA A 814 13.99 20.01 -13.53
CA ALA A 814 14.01 20.91 -14.68
C ALA A 814 15.42 21.28 -15.17
N THR A 815 16.49 20.93 -14.44
CA THR A 815 17.85 21.33 -14.81
C THR A 815 18.41 20.39 -15.89
N PRO A 816 18.53 20.85 -17.14
CA PRO A 816 18.85 19.97 -18.26
C PRO A 816 20.28 19.46 -18.14
N PHE A 817 20.53 18.23 -18.59
CA PHE A 817 21.87 17.63 -18.59
C PHE A 817 22.90 18.51 -19.34
N SER A 818 22.42 19.36 -20.25
CA SER A 818 23.19 20.38 -20.96
C SER A 818 23.87 21.42 -20.08
N SER A 819 23.44 21.60 -18.83
CA SER A 819 24.10 22.49 -17.87
C SER A 819 25.43 21.93 -17.35
N ILE A 820 25.67 20.63 -17.58
CA ILE A 820 26.87 19.92 -17.15
C ILE A 820 27.74 19.54 -18.35
N LEU A 821 27.13 19.01 -19.42
CA LEU A 821 27.83 18.64 -20.65
C LEU A 821 27.00 19.03 -21.88
N SER A 822 27.62 19.73 -22.83
CA SER A 822 26.99 20.00 -24.13
C SER A 822 26.80 18.70 -24.94
N LEU A 823 25.82 18.68 -25.84
CA LEU A 823 25.57 17.54 -26.73
C LEU A 823 26.81 17.14 -27.54
N GLY A 824 27.61 18.12 -27.98
CA GLY A 824 28.86 17.88 -28.69
C GLY A 824 29.90 17.12 -27.85
N GLN A 825 29.95 17.37 -26.53
CA GLN A 825 30.81 16.64 -25.60
C GLN A 825 30.26 15.24 -25.30
N ILE A 826 28.95 15.12 -25.14
CA ILE A 826 28.28 13.82 -24.94
C ILE A 826 28.48 12.89 -26.14
N ARG A 827 28.39 13.41 -27.36
CA ARG A 827 28.67 12.65 -28.59
C ARG A 827 30.13 12.18 -28.65
N LYS A 828 31.09 12.97 -28.17
CA LYS A 828 32.51 12.55 -28.07
C LYS A 828 32.71 11.39 -27.10
N LEU A 829 31.86 11.26 -26.08
CA LEU A 829 31.87 10.15 -25.12
C LEU A 829 31.29 8.84 -25.70
N ARG A 830 30.65 8.90 -26.88
CA ARG A 830 30.11 7.76 -27.64
C ARG A 830 29.19 6.84 -26.80
N SER A 831 28.37 7.42 -25.92
CA SER A 831 27.40 6.68 -25.12
C SER A 831 25.97 7.00 -25.57
N PRO A 832 25.25 6.04 -26.19
CA PRO A 832 23.85 6.20 -26.57
C PRO A 832 22.94 6.54 -25.38
N LEU A 833 23.28 6.05 -24.19
CA LEU A 833 22.56 6.36 -22.94
C LEU A 833 22.65 7.85 -22.59
N LEU A 834 23.85 8.43 -22.60
CA LEU A 834 24.01 9.84 -22.26
C LEU A 834 23.31 10.73 -23.28
N VAL A 835 23.29 10.33 -24.54
CA VAL A 835 22.52 10.99 -25.59
C VAL A 835 21.02 10.86 -25.30
N HIS A 836 20.54 9.68 -24.90
CA HIS A 836 19.15 9.46 -24.48
C HIS A 836 18.75 10.36 -23.31
N LEU A 837 19.51 10.34 -22.21
CA LEU A 837 19.26 11.13 -21.01
C LEU A 837 19.40 12.63 -21.29
N TYR A 838 20.31 13.03 -22.18
CA TYR A 838 20.38 14.41 -22.63
C TYR A 838 19.06 14.84 -23.26
N TYR A 839 18.60 14.11 -24.28
CA TYR A 839 17.36 14.46 -24.97
C TYR A 839 16.15 14.37 -24.03
N GLU A 840 16.07 13.35 -23.17
CA GLU A 840 15.00 13.23 -22.18
C GLU A 840 15.01 14.40 -21.17
N SER A 841 16.18 14.82 -20.68
CA SER A 841 16.28 15.96 -19.76
C SER A 841 15.83 17.27 -20.41
N GLN A 842 16.12 17.45 -21.70
CA GLN A 842 15.68 18.63 -22.45
C GLN A 842 14.17 18.65 -22.60
N LEU A 843 13.55 17.49 -22.89
CA LEU A 843 12.11 17.37 -22.97
C LEU A 843 11.43 17.67 -21.63
N LEU A 844 11.94 17.12 -20.52
CA LEU A 844 11.42 17.38 -19.17
C LEU A 844 11.60 18.83 -18.75
N SER A 845 12.73 19.47 -19.11
CA SER A 845 12.98 20.89 -18.86
C SER A 845 11.95 21.79 -19.55
N HIS A 846 11.62 21.51 -20.82
CA HIS A 846 10.57 22.25 -21.54
C HIS A 846 9.20 22.05 -20.87
N ALA A 847 8.87 20.82 -20.46
CA ALA A 847 7.60 20.52 -19.78
C ALA A 847 7.49 21.22 -18.41
N ALA A 848 8.61 21.40 -17.72
CA ALA A 848 8.66 22.03 -16.42
C ALA A 848 8.26 23.51 -16.42
N LEU A 849 8.53 24.22 -17.51
CA LEU A 849 8.12 25.61 -17.69
C LEU A 849 6.58 25.73 -17.78
N VAL A 850 5.94 24.78 -18.46
CA VAL A 850 4.48 24.73 -18.56
C VAL A 850 3.86 24.36 -17.22
N SER A 851 4.40 23.33 -16.55
CA SER A 851 4.00 22.95 -15.19
C SER A 851 4.09 24.13 -14.22
N THR A 852 5.19 24.89 -14.24
CA THR A 852 5.39 26.05 -13.35
C THR A 852 4.40 27.18 -13.66
N ALA A 853 4.20 27.52 -14.93
CA ALA A 853 3.25 28.56 -15.33
C ALA A 853 1.82 28.16 -14.95
N PHE A 854 1.49 26.88 -15.12
CA PHE A 854 0.19 26.32 -14.77
C PHE A 854 -0.05 26.35 -13.25
N GLN A 855 0.93 25.92 -12.45
CA GLN A 855 0.85 25.98 -11.00
C GLN A 855 0.63 27.41 -10.49
N ARG A 856 1.33 28.40 -11.06
CA ARG A 856 1.17 29.82 -10.71
C ARG A 856 -0.20 30.40 -11.06
N LEU A 857 -0.81 29.90 -12.14
CA LEU A 857 -2.17 30.27 -12.53
C LEU A 857 -3.18 29.62 -11.56
N ARG A 858 -2.99 28.33 -11.24
CA ARG A 858 -3.84 27.57 -10.31
C ARG A 858 -3.82 28.12 -8.89
N THR A 859 -2.67 28.53 -8.37
CA THR A 859 -2.54 29.10 -7.01
C THR A 859 -2.83 30.60 -6.95
N SER A 860 -3.37 31.20 -8.01
CA SER A 860 -3.77 32.61 -8.00
C SER A 860 -5.07 32.77 -7.21
N ILE A 861 -5.15 33.81 -6.38
CA ILE A 861 -6.33 34.10 -5.55
C ILE A 861 -7.54 34.50 -6.43
N MET A 862 -7.28 35.15 -7.57
CA MET A 862 -8.29 35.52 -8.57
C MET A 862 -7.81 35.20 -9.98
N PHE A 863 -8.75 35.19 -10.93
CA PHE A 863 -8.44 34.91 -12.33
C PHE A 863 -7.52 36.00 -12.87
N ASP A 864 -6.36 35.60 -13.39
CA ASP A 864 -5.34 36.52 -13.87
C ASP A 864 -5.06 36.23 -15.35
N VAL A 865 -5.61 37.10 -16.20
CA VAL A 865 -5.44 37.04 -17.66
C VAL A 865 -3.96 37.09 -18.05
N SER A 866 -3.13 37.84 -17.33
CA SER A 866 -1.69 37.91 -17.61
C SER A 866 -1.00 36.57 -17.31
N ARG A 867 -1.37 35.88 -16.22
CA ARG A 867 -0.85 34.52 -15.95
C ARG A 867 -1.37 33.49 -16.94
N LEU A 868 -2.62 33.62 -17.40
CA LEU A 868 -3.16 32.78 -18.46
C LEU A 868 -2.38 32.97 -19.77
N MET A 869 -2.07 34.21 -20.14
CA MET A 869 -1.22 34.50 -21.31
C MET A 869 0.21 33.99 -21.13
N VAL A 870 0.76 34.00 -19.91
CA VAL A 870 2.06 33.38 -19.62
C VAL A 870 2.00 31.86 -19.80
N LEU A 871 0.96 31.18 -19.30
CA LEU A 871 0.76 29.75 -19.51
C LEU A 871 0.66 29.43 -21.00
N TRP A 872 -0.14 30.20 -21.73
CA TRP A 872 -0.27 30.07 -23.18
C TRP A 872 1.08 30.20 -23.89
N HIS A 873 1.83 31.24 -23.57
CA HIS A 873 3.16 31.46 -24.14
C HIS A 873 4.13 30.32 -23.81
N GLN A 874 4.07 29.74 -22.61
CA GLN A 874 4.89 28.57 -22.27
C GLN A 874 4.45 27.32 -23.02
N MET A 875 3.14 27.13 -23.25
CA MET A 875 2.63 26.03 -24.04
C MET A 875 3.04 26.13 -25.52
N ASP A 876 2.91 27.30 -26.13
CA ASP A 876 3.34 27.55 -27.51
C ASP A 876 4.85 27.33 -27.66
N LYS A 877 5.63 27.80 -26.68
CA LYS A 877 7.06 27.52 -26.59
C LYS A 877 7.35 26.04 -26.45
N PHE A 878 6.67 25.34 -25.55
CA PHE A 878 6.84 23.90 -25.38
C PHE A 878 6.55 23.17 -26.69
N GLN A 879 5.47 23.51 -27.38
CA GLN A 879 5.10 22.88 -28.65
C GLN A 879 6.15 23.12 -29.75
N ALA A 880 6.62 24.36 -29.89
CA ALA A 880 7.69 24.71 -30.83
C ALA A 880 8.99 23.98 -30.49
N SER A 881 9.39 24.01 -29.22
CA SER A 881 10.60 23.34 -28.71
C SER A 881 10.51 21.82 -28.80
N ALA A 882 9.36 21.21 -28.53
CA ALA A 882 9.13 19.78 -28.64
C ALA A 882 9.14 19.33 -30.11
N SER A 883 8.58 20.13 -31.02
CA SER A 883 8.61 19.83 -32.46
C SER A 883 10.03 19.90 -33.02
N GLN A 884 10.78 20.93 -32.64
CA GLN A 884 12.20 21.03 -32.98
C GLN A 884 12.99 19.88 -32.35
N TRP A 885 12.80 19.60 -31.07
CA TRP A 885 13.44 18.50 -30.34
C TRP A 885 13.16 17.15 -30.98
N ARG A 886 11.93 16.86 -31.41
CA ARG A 886 11.58 15.61 -32.12
C ARG A 886 12.35 15.48 -33.43
N SER A 887 12.57 16.59 -34.13
CA SER A 887 13.32 16.63 -35.39
C SER A 887 14.80 16.35 -35.12
N GLU A 888 15.37 16.99 -34.10
CA GLU A 888 16.74 16.76 -33.65
C GLU A 888 16.97 15.31 -33.17
N VAL A 889 16.01 14.73 -32.42
CA VAL A 889 16.05 13.33 -31.98
C VAL A 889 15.93 12.36 -33.16
N ALA A 890 15.08 12.67 -34.15
CA ALA A 890 14.91 11.83 -35.34
C ALA A 890 16.19 11.78 -36.20
N GLU A 891 16.91 12.89 -36.27
CA GLU A 891 18.19 13.02 -36.97
C GLU A 891 19.39 12.51 -36.16
N GLU A 892 19.22 12.16 -34.88
CA GLU A 892 20.31 11.62 -34.07
C GLU A 892 20.71 10.21 -34.55
N GLU A 893 21.88 10.13 -35.17
CA GLU A 893 22.43 8.90 -35.76
C GLU A 893 22.95 7.93 -34.69
N PHE A 894 23.31 8.42 -33.51
CA PHE A 894 23.86 7.62 -32.40
C PHE A 894 22.80 7.04 -31.46
N LEU A 895 21.50 7.20 -31.77
CA LEU A 895 20.40 6.89 -30.86
C LEU A 895 19.37 5.95 -31.48
N GLU A 896 19.45 4.66 -31.12
CA GLU A 896 18.49 3.64 -31.58
C GLU A 896 17.10 3.82 -30.93
N SER A 897 17.02 4.43 -29.74
CA SER A 897 15.77 4.69 -29.01
C SER A 897 15.01 5.93 -29.50
N LYS A 898 15.44 6.59 -30.57
CA LYS A 898 14.88 7.87 -31.02
C LYS A 898 13.38 7.82 -31.32
N HIS A 899 12.90 6.71 -31.87
CA HIS A 899 11.47 6.54 -32.16
C HIS A 899 10.62 6.45 -30.88
N PHE A 900 11.18 5.90 -29.79
CA PHE A 900 10.54 5.84 -28.49
C PHE A 900 10.54 7.19 -27.77
N LEU A 901 11.65 7.93 -27.83
CA LEU A 901 11.73 9.29 -27.28
C LEU A 901 10.74 10.25 -27.98
N VAL A 902 10.64 10.17 -29.31
CA VAL A 902 9.63 10.91 -30.07
C VAL A 902 8.22 10.48 -29.66
N LEU A 903 7.97 9.18 -29.46
CA LEU A 903 6.69 8.67 -28.98
C LEU A 903 6.33 9.20 -27.58
N ASN A 904 7.26 9.15 -26.62
CA ASN A 904 7.08 9.69 -25.27
C ASN A 904 6.80 11.19 -25.28
N SER A 905 7.50 11.96 -26.12
CA SER A 905 7.25 13.39 -26.25
C SER A 905 5.85 13.70 -26.77
N LEU A 906 5.30 12.88 -27.66
CA LEU A 906 3.93 13.03 -28.16
C LEU A 906 2.92 12.70 -27.06
N PHE A 907 3.15 11.62 -26.30
CA PHE A 907 2.31 11.26 -25.15
C PHE A 907 2.34 12.27 -24.02
N LEU A 908 3.50 12.87 -23.76
CA LEU A 908 3.65 13.92 -22.77
C LEU A 908 2.82 15.15 -23.12
N GLU A 909 2.87 15.57 -24.38
CA GLU A 909 2.05 16.67 -24.88
C GLU A 909 0.55 16.32 -24.78
N PHE A 910 0.15 15.07 -25.09
CA PHE A 910 -1.23 14.58 -24.94
C PHE A 910 -1.70 14.69 -23.49
N PHE A 911 -0.87 14.20 -22.57
CA PHE A 911 -1.17 14.20 -21.16
C PHE A 911 -1.26 15.63 -20.60
N MET A 912 -0.36 16.52 -21.03
CA MET A 912 -0.39 17.93 -20.69
C MET A 912 -1.69 18.60 -21.12
N CYS A 913 -2.10 18.45 -22.38
CA CYS A 913 -3.38 19.00 -22.86
C CYS A 913 -4.59 18.42 -22.10
N LEU A 914 -4.56 17.12 -21.77
CA LEU A 914 -5.62 16.47 -20.99
C LEU A 914 -5.72 17.01 -19.55
N LYS A 915 -4.60 17.17 -18.85
CA LYS A 915 -4.56 17.68 -17.48
C LYS A 915 -4.88 19.17 -17.40
N LEU A 916 -4.31 19.98 -18.29
CA LEU A 916 -4.57 21.42 -18.36
C LEU A 916 -6.04 21.72 -18.70
N SER A 917 -6.64 20.94 -19.61
CA SER A 917 -8.07 21.08 -19.91
C SER A 917 -8.96 20.63 -18.74
N THR A 918 -8.52 19.63 -17.97
CA THR A 918 -9.24 19.14 -16.78
C THR A 918 -9.28 20.22 -15.69
N ASP A 919 -8.14 20.80 -15.36
CA ASP A 919 -8.07 21.81 -14.32
C ASP A 919 -8.64 23.17 -14.77
N ALA A 920 -8.57 23.48 -16.07
CA ALA A 920 -9.20 24.69 -16.63
C ALA A 920 -10.73 24.69 -16.50
N GLY A 921 -11.36 23.52 -16.42
CA GLY A 921 -12.80 23.37 -16.22
C GLY A 921 -13.24 23.51 -14.77
N THR A 922 -12.38 23.20 -13.80
CA THR A 922 -12.75 22.92 -12.40
C THR A 922 -12.03 23.77 -11.36
N LEU A 923 -10.79 24.21 -11.63
CA LEU A 923 -9.85 24.72 -10.62
C LEU A 923 -9.21 26.08 -10.98
N LEU A 924 -9.55 26.66 -12.13
CA LEU A 924 -9.17 28.05 -12.41
C LEU A 924 -10.04 29.02 -11.61
N PRO A 925 -9.48 30.10 -11.05
CA PRO A 925 -10.24 31.02 -10.22
C PRO A 925 -11.40 31.64 -11.02
N SER A 926 -12.53 31.88 -10.36
CA SER A 926 -13.68 32.63 -10.90
C SER A 926 -13.36 34.14 -10.96
N PRO A 927 -13.92 34.94 -11.90
CA PRO A 927 -15.00 34.63 -12.83
C PRO A 927 -14.51 34.53 -14.28
N LEU A 928 -14.32 33.31 -14.79
CA LEU A 928 -14.26 33.06 -16.23
C LEU A 928 -15.66 32.68 -16.71
N VAL A 929 -16.35 33.56 -17.44
CA VAL A 929 -17.65 33.24 -18.06
C VAL A 929 -17.41 32.28 -19.23
N LEU A 930 -18.42 31.52 -19.66
CA LEU A 930 -18.29 30.49 -20.70
C LEU A 930 -17.63 31.03 -22.00
N HIS A 931 -17.95 32.27 -22.37
CA HIS A 931 -17.41 32.97 -23.53
C HIS A 931 -15.89 33.22 -23.42
N ASP A 932 -15.37 33.50 -22.22
CA ASP A 932 -13.94 33.76 -21.99
C ASP A 932 -13.09 32.47 -22.08
N ARG A 933 -13.74 31.30 -21.99
CA ARG A 933 -13.10 29.98 -22.06
C ARG A 933 -13.06 29.41 -23.48
N GLU A 934 -13.86 29.93 -24.40
CA GLU A 934 -14.03 29.37 -25.74
C GLU A 934 -12.76 29.45 -26.61
N PRO A 935 -12.02 30.57 -26.66
CA PRO A 935 -10.74 30.64 -27.38
C PRO A 935 -9.70 29.64 -26.84
N PHE A 936 -9.71 29.41 -25.52
CA PHE A 936 -8.82 28.44 -24.85
C PHE A 936 -9.16 27.02 -25.32
N ARG A 937 -10.43 26.64 -25.29
CA ARG A 937 -10.91 25.32 -25.74
C ARG A 937 -10.58 25.02 -27.19
N MET A 938 -10.74 26.00 -28.08
CA MET A 938 -10.44 25.84 -29.51
C MET A 938 -8.94 25.62 -29.76
N ALA A 939 -8.07 26.23 -28.98
CA ALA A 939 -6.64 25.99 -29.10
C ALA A 939 -6.16 24.66 -28.52
N PHE A 940 -6.70 24.19 -27.37
CA PHE A 940 -6.41 22.81 -26.91
C PHE A 940 -6.87 21.78 -27.93
N ALA A 941 -8.04 21.99 -28.53
CA ALA A 941 -8.53 21.12 -29.60
C ALA A 941 -7.55 21.13 -30.79
N GLY A 942 -7.15 22.32 -31.27
CA GLY A 942 -6.17 22.45 -32.34
C GLY A 942 -4.81 21.80 -32.04
N GLN A 943 -4.31 21.92 -30.81
CA GLN A 943 -3.06 21.29 -30.36
C GLN A 943 -3.20 19.76 -30.32
N MET A 944 -4.23 19.24 -29.65
CA MET A 944 -4.51 17.80 -29.58
C MET A 944 -4.66 17.16 -30.96
N MET A 945 -5.22 17.89 -31.93
CA MET A 945 -5.31 17.46 -33.33
C MET A 945 -3.95 17.40 -34.00
N SER A 946 -3.16 18.48 -33.92
CA SER A 946 -1.81 18.54 -34.49
C SER A 946 -0.93 17.39 -33.97
N MET A 947 -1.04 17.09 -32.68
CA MET A 947 -0.34 15.97 -32.05
C MET A 947 -0.87 14.61 -32.48
N SER A 948 -2.18 14.47 -32.66
CA SER A 948 -2.80 13.25 -33.16
C SER A 948 -2.35 12.95 -34.59
N GLU A 949 -2.31 13.97 -35.46
CA GLU A 949 -1.77 13.84 -36.82
C GLU A 949 -0.27 13.50 -36.79
N ALA A 950 0.52 14.15 -35.92
CA ALA A 950 1.94 13.88 -35.75
C ALA A 950 2.21 12.45 -35.25
N LEU A 951 1.42 11.96 -34.29
CA LEU A 951 1.50 10.60 -33.76
C LEU A 951 1.14 9.55 -34.83
N VAL A 952 0.06 9.80 -35.58
CA VAL A 952 -0.36 8.98 -36.73
C VAL A 952 0.78 8.88 -37.75
N ASN A 953 1.38 10.01 -38.12
CA ASN A 953 2.45 10.05 -39.10
C ASN A 953 3.74 9.37 -38.59
N HIS A 954 4.10 9.59 -37.32
CA HIS A 954 5.27 8.95 -36.71
C HIS A 954 5.13 7.44 -36.67
N ILE A 955 3.97 6.92 -36.27
CA ILE A 955 3.71 5.47 -36.23
C ILE A 955 3.76 4.85 -37.63
N ILE A 956 3.19 5.52 -38.64
CA ILE A 956 3.24 5.03 -40.02
C ILE A 956 4.68 4.99 -40.58
N THR A 957 5.53 5.95 -40.20
CA THR A 957 6.86 6.15 -40.82
C THR A 957 8.00 5.49 -40.06
N SER A 958 7.89 5.33 -38.74
CA SER A 958 8.98 4.86 -37.86
C SER A 958 9.28 3.35 -37.91
N LYS A 959 8.45 2.54 -38.59
CA LYS A 959 8.51 1.05 -38.55
C LYS A 959 8.53 0.49 -37.12
N LEU A 960 8.04 1.25 -36.15
CA LEU A 960 8.01 0.85 -34.74
C LEU A 960 7.03 -0.31 -34.59
N ASP A 961 7.51 -1.42 -34.05
CA ASP A 961 6.66 -2.58 -33.75
C ASP A 961 5.87 -2.29 -32.47
N LEU A 962 4.64 -1.82 -32.65
CA LEU A 962 3.75 -1.45 -31.54
C LEU A 962 3.37 -2.64 -30.65
N SER A 963 3.54 -3.88 -31.12
CA SER A 963 3.31 -5.07 -30.29
C SER A 963 4.32 -5.21 -29.15
N LEU A 964 5.46 -4.51 -29.25
CA LEU A 964 6.56 -4.52 -28.27
C LEU A 964 6.50 -3.33 -27.29
N VAL A 965 5.47 -2.49 -27.41
CA VAL A 965 5.22 -1.33 -26.54
C VAL A 965 4.32 -1.78 -25.38
N PRO A 966 4.52 -1.29 -24.13
CA PRO A 966 3.71 -1.67 -22.97
C PRO A 966 2.25 -1.46 -23.22
N SER A 967 1.45 -2.29 -22.57
CA SER A 967 -0.01 -2.12 -22.48
C SER A 967 -0.44 -0.67 -22.25
N PHE A 968 0.13 0.05 -21.27
CA PHE A 968 -0.22 1.45 -21.00
C PHE A 968 0.10 2.37 -22.19
N TYR A 969 1.31 2.32 -22.73
CA TYR A 969 1.73 3.15 -23.86
C TYR A 969 1.02 2.77 -25.17
N LEU A 970 0.76 1.48 -25.38
CA LEU A 970 -0.03 0.95 -26.48
C LEU A 970 -1.45 1.49 -26.42
N THR A 971 -2.09 1.51 -25.24
CA THR A 971 -3.40 2.13 -25.04
C THR A 971 -3.40 3.61 -25.45
N LEU A 972 -2.35 4.35 -25.11
CA LEU A 972 -2.21 5.76 -25.51
C LEU A 972 -2.07 5.94 -27.05
N THR A 973 -1.59 4.93 -27.79
CA THR A 973 -1.54 5.00 -29.26
C THR A 973 -2.92 5.02 -29.92
N PHE A 974 -3.98 4.63 -29.22
CA PHE A 974 -5.36 4.69 -29.72
C PHE A 974 -6.02 6.06 -29.52
N LEU A 975 -5.37 6.99 -28.79
CA LEU A 975 -5.88 8.35 -28.57
C LEU A 975 -6.28 9.07 -29.88
N PRO A 976 -5.50 9.02 -30.98
CA PRO A 976 -5.89 9.65 -32.24
C PRO A 976 -7.17 9.06 -32.84
N CYS A 977 -7.49 7.78 -32.59
CA CYS A 977 -8.73 7.15 -33.07
C CYS A 977 -9.98 7.76 -32.44
N LYS A 978 -9.85 8.36 -31.26
CA LYS A 978 -10.95 9.08 -30.61
C LYS A 978 -10.87 10.59 -30.81
N ALA A 979 -9.68 11.16 -30.67
CA ALA A 979 -9.46 12.59 -30.72
C ALA A 979 -9.75 13.20 -32.11
N LEU A 980 -9.31 12.55 -33.19
CA LEU A 980 -9.46 13.10 -34.54
C LEU A 980 -10.91 13.08 -35.05
N PRO A 981 -11.71 12.00 -34.92
CA PRO A 981 -13.12 12.03 -35.29
C PRO A 981 -13.93 13.03 -34.46
N ASN A 982 -13.69 13.11 -33.14
CA ASN A 982 -14.35 14.09 -32.29
C ASN A 982 -14.00 15.52 -32.68
N ALA A 983 -12.74 15.77 -33.06
CA ALA A 983 -12.30 17.07 -33.53
C ALA A 983 -12.88 17.45 -34.91
N ALA A 984 -13.02 16.49 -35.83
CA ALA A 984 -13.63 16.72 -37.15
C ALA A 984 -15.13 17.05 -37.07
N MET A 985 -15.80 16.70 -35.98
CA MET A 985 -17.15 17.17 -35.72
C MET A 985 -17.19 18.69 -35.42
N ILE A 986 -16.14 19.26 -34.83
CA ILE A 986 -16.06 20.68 -34.45
C ILE A 986 -15.52 21.53 -35.62
N ASP A 987 -14.51 21.01 -36.32
CA ASP A 987 -13.92 21.61 -37.51
C ASP A 987 -14.11 20.66 -38.71
N PRO A 988 -15.21 20.79 -39.46
CA PRO A 988 -15.53 19.90 -40.59
C PRO A 988 -14.45 19.87 -41.69
N SER A 989 -13.57 20.87 -41.76
CA SER A 989 -12.45 20.89 -42.72
C SER A 989 -11.49 19.70 -42.52
N ARG A 990 -11.56 19.06 -41.35
CA ARG A 990 -10.67 17.98 -40.89
C ARG A 990 -11.20 16.59 -41.19
N GLN A 991 -12.47 16.48 -41.60
CA GLN A 991 -13.07 15.21 -42.01
C GLN A 991 -12.25 14.55 -43.14
N ALA A 992 -11.65 15.35 -44.01
CA ALA A 992 -10.77 14.87 -45.08
C ALA A 992 -9.53 14.10 -44.56
N PHE A 993 -8.96 14.47 -43.40
CA PHE A 993 -7.84 13.73 -42.79
C PHE A 993 -8.33 12.43 -42.15
N VAL A 994 -9.47 12.45 -41.47
CA VAL A 994 -10.10 11.25 -40.87
C VAL A 994 -10.45 10.23 -41.96
N ASP A 995 -10.90 10.68 -43.12
CA ASP A 995 -11.23 9.81 -44.26
C ASP A 995 -10.00 9.41 -45.11
N SER A 996 -8.83 10.00 -44.80
CA SER A 996 -7.62 9.84 -45.61
C SER A 996 -7.12 8.40 -45.62
N PRO A 997 -6.45 7.96 -46.69
CA PRO A 997 -5.75 6.69 -46.72
C PRO A 997 -4.69 6.56 -45.61
N THR A 998 -4.09 7.67 -45.20
CA THR A 998 -3.09 7.74 -44.13
C THR A 998 -3.69 7.32 -42.80
N PHE A 999 -4.81 7.93 -42.39
CA PHE A 999 -5.47 7.58 -41.13
C PHE A 999 -6.03 6.15 -41.14
N ARG A 1000 -6.57 5.69 -42.28
CA ARG A 1000 -6.97 4.28 -42.47
C ARG A 1000 -5.81 3.31 -42.33
N ARG A 1001 -4.64 3.65 -42.89
CA ARG A 1001 -3.42 2.83 -42.74
C ARG A 1001 -2.95 2.79 -41.30
N PHE A 1002 -2.98 3.91 -40.58
CA PHE A 1002 -2.67 3.95 -39.16
C PHE A 1002 -3.61 3.06 -38.34
N ARG A 1003 -4.93 3.18 -38.54
CA ARG A 1003 -5.90 2.29 -37.91
C ARG A 1003 -5.60 0.82 -38.24
N GLY A 1004 -5.22 0.51 -39.48
CA GLY A 1004 -4.77 -0.83 -39.87
C GLY A 1004 -3.51 -1.32 -39.14
N ILE A 1005 -2.53 -0.45 -38.89
CA ILE A 1005 -1.33 -0.77 -38.10
C ILE A 1005 -1.73 -1.07 -36.65
N LEU A 1006 -2.59 -0.25 -36.04
CA LEU A 1006 -3.10 -0.51 -34.69
C LEU A 1006 -3.85 -1.84 -34.63
N LEU A 1007 -4.76 -2.09 -35.58
CA LEU A 1007 -5.51 -3.35 -35.70
C LEU A 1007 -4.60 -4.58 -35.84
N GLY A 1008 -3.44 -4.43 -36.47
CA GLY A 1008 -2.43 -5.48 -36.60
C GLY A 1008 -1.43 -5.56 -35.44
N ALA A 1009 -1.39 -4.58 -34.56
CA ALA A 1009 -0.43 -4.50 -33.46
C ALA A 1009 -0.78 -5.43 -32.29
N HIS A 1010 -2.07 -5.69 -32.06
CA HIS A 1010 -2.53 -6.52 -30.95
C HIS A 1010 -3.91 -7.16 -31.23
N PRO A 1011 -4.20 -8.39 -30.75
CA PRO A 1011 -5.50 -9.05 -30.96
C PRO A 1011 -6.71 -8.24 -30.47
N LEU A 1012 -6.52 -7.40 -29.45
CA LEU A 1012 -7.55 -6.50 -28.91
C LEU A 1012 -7.86 -5.26 -29.72
N SER A 1013 -6.96 -4.88 -30.61
CA SER A 1013 -7.03 -3.58 -31.25
C SER A 1013 -8.35 -3.38 -32.00
N ALA A 1014 -8.95 -4.46 -32.52
CA ALA A 1014 -10.27 -4.43 -33.14
C ALA A 1014 -11.39 -4.06 -32.15
N ALA A 1015 -11.43 -4.70 -30.98
CA ALA A 1015 -12.42 -4.42 -29.94
C ALA A 1015 -12.23 -3.01 -29.33
N MET A 1016 -10.98 -2.58 -29.12
CA MET A 1016 -10.67 -1.23 -28.65
C MET A 1016 -11.12 -0.17 -29.68
N VAL A 1017 -10.79 -0.35 -30.95
CA VAL A 1017 -11.19 0.55 -32.03
C VAL A 1017 -12.71 0.57 -32.21
N GLU A 1018 -13.38 -0.58 -32.10
CA GLU A 1018 -14.84 -0.68 -32.17
C GLU A 1018 -15.52 0.04 -30.99
N ARG A 1019 -15.05 -0.15 -29.75
CA ARG A 1019 -15.56 0.59 -28.58
C ARG A 1019 -15.33 2.10 -28.71
N ILE A 1020 -14.18 2.51 -29.24
CA ILE A 1020 -13.87 3.92 -29.55
C ILE A 1020 -14.86 4.47 -30.57
N ASP A 1021 -15.13 3.76 -31.66
CA ASP A 1021 -16.09 4.18 -32.69
C ASP A 1021 -17.54 4.23 -32.17
N GLN A 1022 -17.91 3.33 -31.26
CA GLN A 1022 -19.24 3.28 -30.64
C GLN A 1022 -19.44 4.33 -29.53
N SER A 1023 -18.35 4.89 -29.00
CA SER A 1023 -18.42 5.92 -27.96
C SER A 1023 -18.94 7.25 -28.52
N ARG A 1024 -20.06 7.74 -27.99
CA ARG A 1024 -20.65 9.02 -28.42
C ARG A 1024 -19.99 10.19 -27.69
N PRO A 1025 -19.82 11.36 -28.34
CA PRO A 1025 -19.37 12.56 -27.64
C PRO A 1025 -20.42 12.98 -26.58
N PRO A 1026 -20.01 13.50 -25.41
CA PRO A 1026 -20.91 13.91 -24.34
C PRO A 1026 -21.79 15.12 -24.70
N SER A 1027 -22.86 15.33 -23.91
CA SER A 1027 -23.87 16.38 -24.09
C SER A 1027 -23.33 17.82 -24.10
N GLY A 1028 -22.18 18.12 -23.48
CA GLY A 1028 -21.57 19.46 -23.52
C GLY A 1028 -21.02 19.85 -24.90
N TRP A 1029 -20.83 18.88 -25.79
CA TRP A 1029 -20.51 19.11 -27.20
C TRP A 1029 -21.77 19.25 -28.06
N ARG A 1030 -22.91 18.67 -27.63
CA ARG A 1030 -24.22 18.79 -28.28
C ARG A 1030 -24.71 20.23 -28.39
N MET A 1031 -24.38 21.09 -27.43
CA MET A 1031 -24.75 22.51 -27.47
C MET A 1031 -24.15 23.28 -28.66
N LEU A 1032 -23.01 22.85 -29.23
CA LEU A 1032 -22.46 23.43 -30.46
C LEU A 1032 -23.18 22.93 -31.73
N PHE A 1033 -23.92 21.82 -31.64
CA PHE A 1033 -24.60 21.17 -32.76
C PHE A 1033 -26.10 21.45 -32.80
N GLU A 1034 -26.75 21.66 -31.64
CA GLU A 1034 -28.19 21.88 -31.55
C GLU A 1034 -28.62 23.29 -32.02
N ASP A 1035 -27.70 24.26 -32.05
CA ASP A 1035 -27.94 25.55 -32.72
C ASP A 1035 -27.81 25.47 -34.26
N GLN A 1036 -27.46 24.30 -34.82
CA GLN A 1036 -27.34 24.10 -36.27
C GLN A 1036 -28.31 23.07 -36.86
N ASP A 1037 -29.19 22.44 -36.06
CA ASP A 1037 -30.25 21.55 -36.56
C ASP A 1037 -31.65 22.18 -36.39
N PRO A 1038 -32.25 22.74 -37.46
CA PRO A 1038 -33.58 23.37 -37.39
C PRO A 1038 -34.75 22.40 -37.12
N GLN A 1039 -34.53 21.09 -36.94
CA GLN A 1039 -35.60 20.10 -36.93
C GLN A 1039 -35.77 19.23 -35.65
N ALA A 1040 -34.99 19.42 -34.59
CA ALA A 1040 -35.16 18.61 -33.37
C ALA A 1040 -36.25 19.17 -32.42
N ALA A 1041 -37.34 18.43 -32.21
CA ALA A 1041 -38.47 18.82 -31.35
C ALA A 1041 -38.18 18.64 -29.84
N PRO A 1042 -38.74 19.50 -28.94
CA PRO A 1042 -38.44 19.44 -27.51
C PRO A 1042 -39.23 18.33 -26.80
N ILE A 1043 -38.53 17.52 -25.99
CA ILE A 1043 -39.13 16.47 -25.14
C ILE A 1043 -39.41 17.06 -23.75
N GLY A 1044 -40.66 16.86 -23.28
CA GLY A 1044 -41.25 17.50 -22.12
C GLY A 1044 -40.73 17.04 -20.76
N VAL A 1045 -40.61 18.01 -19.84
CA VAL A 1045 -40.31 17.82 -18.42
C VAL A 1045 -41.63 17.83 -17.63
N ASN A 1046 -41.88 16.78 -16.86
CA ASN A 1046 -42.99 16.71 -15.91
C ASN A 1046 -42.66 17.56 -14.67
N ASN A 1047 -43.46 18.61 -14.45
CA ASN A 1047 -43.43 19.45 -13.26
C ASN A 1047 -44.25 18.84 -12.13
N SER A 1048 -43.62 18.52 -11.00
CA SER A 1048 -44.29 18.57 -9.69
C SER A 1048 -43.29 18.77 -8.56
N GLN A 1049 -43.04 20.04 -8.22
CA GLN A 1049 -42.98 20.61 -6.86
C GLN A 1049 -42.21 21.93 -6.93
N ALA A 1050 -42.96 23.02 -7.11
CA ALA A 1050 -42.49 24.38 -6.88
C ALA A 1050 -43.12 24.90 -5.59
N GLN A 1051 -42.29 25.15 -4.57
CA GLN A 1051 -42.61 26.12 -3.53
C GLN A 1051 -41.72 27.35 -3.70
N GLN A 1052 -42.34 28.48 -3.43
CA GLN A 1052 -41.99 29.83 -3.85
C GLN A 1052 -40.80 30.42 -3.07
N SER A 1053 -39.87 31.05 -3.78
CA SER A 1053 -39.15 32.23 -3.29
C SER A 1053 -38.74 33.14 -4.45
N SER A 1054 -39.00 34.44 -4.28
CA SER A 1054 -38.92 35.56 -5.23
C SER A 1054 -37.51 35.84 -5.78
N PRO A 1055 -37.37 36.51 -6.95
CA PRO A 1055 -36.07 36.77 -7.58
C PRO A 1055 -35.40 38.06 -7.05
N PRO A 1056 -34.06 38.13 -6.95
CA PRO A 1056 -33.35 39.41 -6.86
C PRO A 1056 -33.15 40.02 -8.26
N LYS A 1057 -33.10 41.35 -8.26
CA LYS A 1057 -33.13 42.27 -9.40
C LYS A 1057 -31.82 42.27 -10.22
N HIS A 1058 -31.98 42.45 -11.53
CA HIS A 1058 -30.93 42.74 -12.51
C HIS A 1058 -30.06 43.96 -12.17
N LEU A 1059 -28.77 43.87 -12.50
CA LEU A 1059 -27.89 45.00 -12.87
C LEU A 1059 -27.36 44.77 -14.30
N PRO A 1060 -27.09 45.83 -15.10
CA PRO A 1060 -26.92 45.74 -16.55
C PRO A 1060 -25.49 45.39 -16.98
N VAL A 1061 -25.37 44.67 -18.09
CA VAL A 1061 -24.12 44.34 -18.80
C VAL A 1061 -24.01 45.25 -20.04
N GLU A 1062 -22.88 45.96 -20.19
CA GLU A 1062 -22.45 46.56 -21.46
C GLU A 1062 -21.52 45.58 -22.23
N PRO A 1063 -21.51 45.58 -23.58
CA PRO A 1063 -20.83 44.57 -24.38
C PRO A 1063 -19.35 44.89 -24.64
N LEU A 1064 -18.47 43.89 -24.44
CA LEU A 1064 -17.07 43.91 -24.83
C LEU A 1064 -16.89 43.63 -26.34
N MET A 1065 -15.83 44.23 -26.89
CA MET A 1065 -15.51 44.42 -28.30
C MET A 1065 -15.22 43.14 -29.11
N ASP A 1066 -15.57 43.23 -30.40
CA ASP A 1066 -15.33 42.31 -31.50
C ASP A 1066 -13.83 42.21 -31.89
N LEU A 1067 -13.25 41.01 -31.78
CA LEU A 1067 -11.83 40.71 -32.01
C LEU A 1067 -11.50 40.25 -33.45
N ALA A 1068 -12.36 40.49 -34.44
CA ALA A 1068 -12.17 39.97 -35.79
C ALA A 1068 -11.11 40.68 -36.66
N HIS A 1069 -10.44 41.75 -36.21
CA HIS A 1069 -9.54 42.54 -37.07
C HIS A 1069 -8.25 43.01 -36.38
N LEU A 1070 -7.20 42.18 -36.43
CA LEU A 1070 -5.82 42.66 -36.42
C LEU A 1070 -5.03 42.03 -37.60
N PRO A 1071 -4.24 42.82 -38.36
CA PRO A 1071 -3.56 42.37 -39.57
C PRO A 1071 -2.28 41.56 -39.27
N PRO A 1072 -1.77 40.78 -40.25
CA PRO A 1072 -0.58 39.96 -40.05
C PRO A 1072 0.67 40.85 -40.05
N VAL A 1073 1.45 40.82 -38.97
CA VAL A 1073 2.77 41.48 -38.94
C VAL A 1073 3.81 40.48 -39.43
N ALA A 1074 4.38 40.81 -40.59
CA ALA A 1074 5.51 40.13 -41.20
C ALA A 1074 6.79 40.32 -40.37
N ALA A 1075 7.71 39.37 -40.50
CA ALA A 1075 9.04 39.41 -39.91
C ALA A 1075 9.81 40.68 -40.32
N ASP A 1076 10.23 41.48 -39.35
CA ASP A 1076 11.41 42.36 -39.45
C ASP A 1076 11.94 42.77 -38.06
N GLU A 1077 13.24 43.07 -38.02
CA GLU A 1077 14.22 42.91 -36.93
C GLU A 1077 14.15 43.85 -35.69
N ASP A 1078 13.06 44.56 -35.38
CA ASP A 1078 13.09 45.62 -34.35
C ASP A 1078 12.58 45.26 -32.94
N LEU A 1079 12.48 43.97 -32.59
CA LEU A 1079 12.12 43.52 -31.23
C LEU A 1079 13.31 43.36 -30.25
N GLN A 1080 14.50 43.86 -30.60
CA GLN A 1080 15.69 43.82 -29.74
C GLN A 1080 15.85 45.03 -28.79
N GLN A 1081 15.00 46.06 -28.83
CA GLN A 1081 15.16 47.24 -27.96
C GLN A 1081 14.40 47.20 -26.63
N TRP A 1082 13.64 46.15 -26.32
CA TRP A 1082 12.94 46.06 -25.01
C TRP A 1082 13.71 45.33 -23.92
N TRP A 1083 14.95 44.88 -24.16
CA TRP A 1083 15.82 44.24 -23.15
C TRP A 1083 17.26 44.82 -23.13
N ALA A 1084 17.39 46.15 -23.01
CA ALA A 1084 18.67 46.76 -22.64
C ALA A 1084 18.72 47.01 -21.12
N PHE A 1085 19.48 46.18 -20.41
CA PHE A 1085 19.58 46.10 -18.96
C PHE A 1085 20.81 46.88 -18.42
N GLU A 1086 21.02 48.13 -18.85
CA GLU A 1086 22.19 48.93 -18.43
C GLU A 1086 21.89 50.23 -17.65
N ASP A 1087 20.66 50.77 -17.67
CA ASP A 1087 20.37 52.06 -17.00
C ASP A 1087 19.83 51.97 -15.55
N VAL A 1088 19.61 50.77 -15.00
CA VAL A 1088 19.08 50.61 -13.62
C VAL A 1088 20.20 50.66 -12.55
N THR A 1089 21.45 50.46 -12.94
CA THR A 1089 22.60 50.45 -12.01
C THR A 1089 22.93 51.84 -11.45
N ASN A 1090 22.57 52.91 -12.16
CA ASN A 1090 22.81 54.29 -11.70
C ASN A 1090 21.69 54.84 -10.79
N ALA A 1091 20.53 54.20 -10.72
CA ALA A 1091 19.42 54.64 -9.85
C ALA A 1091 19.56 54.15 -8.40
N PHE A 1092 20.32 53.07 -8.15
CA PHE A 1092 20.50 52.51 -6.81
C PHE A 1092 21.61 53.18 -5.98
N ALA A 1093 22.41 54.08 -6.56
CA ALA A 1093 23.43 54.83 -5.83
C ALA A 1093 22.88 56.08 -5.09
N GLN A 1094 21.58 56.38 -5.19
CA GLN A 1094 20.97 57.57 -4.58
C GLN A 1094 19.97 57.28 -3.45
N PHE A 1095 19.83 56.03 -2.99
CA PHE A 1095 18.85 55.66 -1.96
C PHE A 1095 19.44 55.27 -0.59
N ASP A 1096 20.74 55.49 -0.37
CA ASP A 1096 21.42 55.18 0.91
C ASP A 1096 21.46 56.36 1.90
N ASP A 1097 20.79 57.48 1.63
CA ASP A 1097 20.95 58.73 2.42
C ASP A 1097 19.68 59.22 3.15
N ALA A 1098 18.70 58.36 3.42
CA ALA A 1098 17.50 58.75 4.19
C ALA A 1098 17.05 57.68 5.19
N ALA A 1099 17.89 57.44 6.20
CA ALA A 1099 17.43 56.89 7.48
C ALA A 1099 16.70 57.99 8.27
N SER A 1100 15.38 57.86 8.44
CA SER A 1100 14.64 58.24 9.65
C SER A 1100 13.12 58.20 9.41
N GLY A 1101 12.39 57.55 10.31
CA GLY A 1101 10.95 57.80 10.50
C GLY A 1101 10.03 56.62 10.27
N GLU A 1102 9.56 56.07 11.39
CA GLU A 1102 8.25 55.48 11.69
C GLU A 1102 7.24 55.11 10.57
N SER A 1103 6.65 53.93 10.79
CA SER A 1103 5.27 53.51 10.51
C SER A 1103 4.73 53.63 9.08
N ALA A 1104 4.34 52.50 8.49
CA ALA A 1104 2.94 52.19 8.20
C ALA A 1104 2.79 50.84 7.47
N THR A 1105 1.65 50.23 7.76
CA THR A 1105 1.01 49.02 7.25
C THR A 1105 0.87 48.90 5.73
N HIS A 1106 0.91 47.64 5.26
CA HIS A 1106 0.21 47.00 4.12
C HIS A 1106 -0.06 47.81 2.84
N GLU A 1107 0.41 47.27 1.70
CA GLU A 1107 -0.44 46.58 0.70
C GLU A 1107 0.38 45.55 -0.08
#